data_AF-A0A3D3XGM4-F1
#
_entry.id   AF-A0A3D3XGM4-F1
#
_cell.length_a   1.000
_cell.length_b   1.000
_cell.length_c   1.000
_cell.angle_alpha   90.00
_cell.angle_beta   90.00
_cell.angle_gamma   90.00
#
_symmetry.space_group_name_H-M   'P 1'
#
loop_
_entity.id
_entity.type
_entity.pdbx_description
1 polymer ?
#
loop_
_entity_poly.entity_id
_entity_poly.type
_entity_poly.pdbx_seq_one_letter_code
_entity_poly.pdbx_strand_id
1 'polypeptide(L)'
;LQLVPFLEAHMGPGNPWGIDFDPWGQSFGVDGAGGVSWLAPAQVPTTHRRKFPRIGNPGGYCGIGYLGNESLPAHMRGTFAIGDYKANRVGRFSISDQGSGFALTWEEPLLSSSHRNFRPVDVKEGPDGAVYVVDWYNPITCHQDDAFRDPTRDKAHGRIWRISISDPGKQKNSVRPIDLLKAPISETIQGLKAPDSWTRYQAKRALTGHPVSEVTSALDAWVRTLDHKNPDHSSLLYEALMSFASIETVRPTLLRKLLSSSDMRIRAAATKLIGRWHDRIDAPLELLSESIHDIEGRVRLEAIVACSAISSARSMQIAVEAIDHPVDQWIDYALKQTIHRLLPVWLPAFKQGESQFTKAAHLAFILNEIKDKDAVNSLRSMVDAGALNKAANRNAIISILANGDPEDFYQYGIHPDRHMRNKKYDIVSHAVILEALAQILEANPAALPEKNLQVLKNLALHTDKRIGIPALKLIGLAAFNDASGIVVEIATREDYDPELRVAALRAMGDLDTAENHNKLINLARKDAKPMLRSQAIMSLAQFDLPSAAEAAADYLVKETILESYASNILASLTHKAGGSHALAEALRKNPISAAAAKHLQRILYASGTPDPELLAALNQASIESNKDRAYDASFIQSLAGKARREGNTQIGQRLFSKLACNACHQVSGVGGLVGPELTSIGSTLSAERIIEELLWPDRQIKEGYTPVEVNTKDDRIFIGYDRTALQRPEQGLLVLQDTVSAKLIQINQEEIRTSKKLRSLMPQGLTDNLSEKELAHLVHYLTQLGTQ
;
A
#
# COMPACT_ATOMS: atom_id res chain seq x y z
N LEU A 1 0.65 -33.40 19.50
CA LEU A 1 1.21 -32.20 18.82
C LEU A 1 0.03 -31.34 18.39
N GLN A 2 -0.15 -30.17 18.99
CA GLN A 2 -1.13 -29.18 18.51
C GLN A 2 -0.41 -28.31 17.48
N LEU A 3 -0.91 -28.28 16.24
CA LEU A 3 -0.37 -27.39 15.22
C LEU A 3 -0.89 -25.98 15.50
N VAL A 4 -0.01 -25.11 15.98
CA VAL A 4 -0.31 -23.68 16.15
C VAL A 4 0.02 -22.99 14.82
N PRO A 5 -0.92 -22.21 14.23
CA PRO A 5 -0.64 -21.47 13.01
C PRO A 5 0.59 -20.57 13.17
N PHE A 6 1.48 -20.57 12.18
CA PHE A 6 2.64 -19.67 12.18
C PHE A 6 2.20 -18.20 12.08
N LEU A 7 1.10 -17.95 11.36
CA LEU A 7 0.39 -16.67 11.27
C LEU A 7 -1.12 -16.99 11.34
N GLU A 8 -1.89 -16.18 12.05
CA GLU A 8 -3.36 -16.25 12.00
C GLU A 8 -3.85 -15.71 10.65
N ALA A 9 -5.06 -16.11 10.25
CA ALA A 9 -5.60 -15.97 8.88
C ALA A 9 -5.59 -14.55 8.28
N HIS A 10 -5.32 -13.51 9.07
CA HIS A 10 -5.39 -12.10 8.67
C HIS A 10 -4.13 -11.29 8.99
N MET A 11 -3.04 -11.94 9.40
CA MET A 11 -1.86 -11.26 9.92
C MET A 11 -0.69 -11.20 8.94
N GLY A 12 -0.70 -12.08 7.94
CA GLY A 12 0.40 -12.24 6.99
C GLY A 12 0.07 -11.83 5.56
N PRO A 13 1.01 -12.06 4.62
CA PRO A 13 0.68 -12.13 3.20
C PRO A 13 -0.53 -13.05 2.97
N GLY A 14 -1.45 -12.62 2.10
CA GLY A 14 -2.76 -13.28 1.95
C GLY A 14 -2.66 -14.66 1.32
N ASN A 15 -1.61 -14.92 0.53
CA ASN A 15 -1.36 -16.20 -0.12
C ASN A 15 0.16 -16.46 -0.23
N PRO A 16 0.83 -16.90 0.85
CA PRO A 16 2.28 -17.08 0.83
C PRO A 16 2.66 -18.29 -0.04
N TRP A 17 3.49 -18.06 -1.05
CA TRP A 17 4.03 -19.08 -1.98
C TRP A 17 5.48 -19.44 -1.71
N GLY A 18 5.98 -19.07 -0.54
CA GLY A 18 7.30 -19.46 -0.08
C GLY A 18 7.67 -18.75 1.22
N ILE A 19 8.51 -19.40 2.00
CA ILE A 19 9.14 -18.83 3.20
C ILE A 19 10.60 -19.27 3.24
N ASP A 20 11.48 -18.36 3.64
CA ASP A 20 12.85 -18.69 4.02
C ASP A 20 13.34 -17.76 5.13
N PHE A 21 14.52 -18.07 5.65
CA PHE A 21 15.11 -17.38 6.79
C PHE A 21 16.49 -16.84 6.45
N ASP A 22 16.83 -15.67 7.02
CA ASP A 22 18.23 -15.25 7.07
C ASP A 22 19.01 -16.08 8.13
N PRO A 23 20.34 -15.92 8.22
CA PRO A 23 21.15 -16.64 9.20
C PRO A 23 20.79 -16.36 10.67
N TRP A 24 20.06 -15.27 10.93
CA TRP A 24 19.68 -14.79 12.26
C TRP A 24 18.23 -15.12 12.60
N GLY A 25 17.59 -15.99 11.81
CA GLY A 25 16.25 -16.51 12.07
C GLY A 25 15.11 -15.54 11.71
N GLN A 26 15.41 -14.47 11.00
CA GLN A 26 14.40 -13.54 10.50
C GLN A 26 13.70 -14.18 9.30
N SER A 27 12.37 -14.26 9.38
CA SER A 27 11.53 -14.97 8.41
C SER A 27 11.00 -14.04 7.32
N PHE A 28 11.19 -14.42 6.06
CA PHE A 28 10.73 -13.69 4.89
C PHE A 28 9.77 -14.56 4.08
N GLY A 29 8.60 -14.02 3.78
CA GLY A 29 7.58 -14.66 2.96
C GLY A 29 7.42 -13.96 1.61
N VAL A 30 7.10 -14.74 0.58
CA VAL A 30 6.75 -14.23 -0.75
C VAL A 30 5.30 -14.58 -1.09
N ASP A 31 4.63 -13.68 -1.79
CA ASP A 31 3.23 -13.83 -2.24
C ASP A 31 3.12 -13.27 -3.66
N GLY A 32 2.50 -14.01 -4.59
CA GLY A 32 2.40 -13.62 -6.00
C GLY A 32 1.45 -12.44 -6.32
N ALA A 33 0.70 -11.96 -5.33
CA ALA A 33 0.01 -10.66 -5.36
C ALA A 33 0.54 -9.69 -4.28
N GLY A 34 1.23 -10.25 -3.28
CA GLY A 34 1.74 -9.54 -2.12
C GLY A 34 3.11 -8.87 -2.35
N GLY A 35 4.04 -9.53 -3.03
CA GLY A 35 5.44 -9.15 -3.05
C GLY A 35 6.24 -9.87 -1.96
N VAL A 36 7.21 -9.18 -1.34
CA VAL A 36 8.08 -9.74 -0.28
C VAL A 36 7.74 -9.11 1.06
N SER A 37 7.56 -9.93 2.10
CA SER A 37 7.20 -9.49 3.44
C SER A 37 8.14 -10.07 4.51
N TRP A 38 8.59 -9.24 5.44
CA TRP A 38 9.27 -9.68 6.66
C TRP A 38 8.21 -10.01 7.72
N LEU A 39 8.16 -11.24 8.22
CA LEU A 39 6.99 -11.77 8.93
C LEU A 39 7.00 -11.58 10.45
N ALA A 40 8.10 -11.13 11.07
CA ALA A 40 8.19 -11.04 12.54
C ALA A 40 7.08 -10.19 13.19
N PRO A 41 6.72 -8.99 12.67
CA PRO A 41 5.68 -8.15 13.29
C PRO A 41 4.28 -8.78 13.21
N ALA A 42 4.07 -9.74 12.30
CA ALA A 42 2.81 -10.47 12.12
C ALA A 42 2.67 -11.68 13.05
N GLN A 43 3.68 -11.99 13.88
CA GLN A 43 3.65 -13.14 14.81
C GLN A 43 2.84 -12.87 16.09
N VAL A 44 2.29 -11.66 16.26
CA VAL A 44 1.35 -11.33 17.36
C VAL A 44 0.03 -12.06 17.13
N PRO A 45 -0.39 -13.06 17.95
CA PRO A 45 -1.46 -14.00 17.58
C PRO A 45 -2.89 -13.44 17.77
N THR A 46 -3.31 -12.52 16.90
CA THR A 46 -4.61 -11.83 16.97
C THR A 46 -5.48 -12.06 15.74
N THR A 47 -6.81 -12.00 15.92
CA THR A 47 -7.77 -12.05 14.82
C THR A 47 -8.08 -10.66 14.24
N HIS A 48 -7.54 -9.60 14.84
CA HIS A 48 -7.72 -8.23 14.36
C HIS A 48 -7.10 -8.04 12.97
N ARG A 49 -7.95 -7.70 12.00
CA ARG A 49 -7.53 -7.53 10.60
C ARG A 49 -6.84 -6.19 10.41
N ARG A 50 -5.63 -6.22 9.87
CA ARG A 50 -4.91 -5.01 9.47
C ARG A 50 -4.00 -5.28 8.28
N LYS A 51 -3.92 -4.31 7.36
CA LYS A 51 -3.00 -4.37 6.23
C LYS A 51 -1.56 -4.50 6.72
N PHE A 52 -0.92 -5.62 6.38
CA PHE A 52 0.46 -5.90 6.75
C PHE A 52 1.45 -5.10 5.86
N PRO A 53 2.44 -4.40 6.42
CA PRO A 53 3.47 -3.73 5.64
C PRO A 53 4.36 -4.74 4.90
N ARG A 54 5.01 -4.30 3.83
CA ARG A 54 5.81 -5.15 2.93
C ARG A 54 7.14 -4.47 2.63
N ILE A 55 8.16 -5.26 2.32
CA ILE A 55 9.50 -4.76 1.96
C ILE A 55 9.73 -4.77 0.45
N GLY A 56 9.04 -5.64 -0.29
CA GLY A 56 9.14 -5.75 -1.74
C GLY A 56 7.79 -5.55 -2.43
N ASN A 57 7.82 -4.93 -3.61
CA ASN A 57 6.65 -4.72 -4.46
C ASN A 57 6.04 -6.06 -4.92
N PRO A 58 4.76 -6.08 -5.32
CA PRO A 58 4.14 -7.24 -5.95
C PRO A 58 4.89 -7.68 -7.22
N GLY A 59 4.85 -8.98 -7.49
CA GLY A 59 5.39 -9.59 -8.70
C GLY A 59 4.87 -11.01 -8.85
N GLY A 60 5.27 -11.74 -9.90
CA GLY A 60 4.91 -13.15 -10.06
C GLY A 60 5.73 -14.06 -9.13
N TYR A 61 5.79 -13.76 -7.84
CA TYR A 61 6.75 -14.41 -6.95
C TYR A 61 6.25 -15.74 -6.41
N CYS A 62 7.04 -16.79 -6.62
CA CYS A 62 6.78 -18.14 -6.14
C CYS A 62 8.10 -18.80 -5.73
N GLY A 63 8.13 -19.37 -4.54
CA GLY A 63 9.34 -19.87 -3.90
C GLY A 63 10.36 -18.79 -3.54
N ILE A 64 11.17 -19.09 -2.53
CA ILE A 64 12.21 -18.20 -2.03
C ILE A 64 13.34 -19.06 -1.45
N GLY A 65 14.59 -18.67 -1.71
CA GLY A 65 15.80 -19.36 -1.25
C GLY A 65 16.86 -18.37 -0.77
N TYR A 66 17.32 -18.48 0.48
CA TYR A 66 18.50 -17.74 0.93
C TYR A 66 19.78 -18.36 0.34
N LEU A 67 20.67 -17.52 -0.19
CA LEU A 67 21.92 -17.91 -0.84
C LEU A 67 23.09 -17.67 0.12
N GLY A 68 23.44 -18.70 0.89
CA GLY A 68 24.40 -18.59 1.99
C GLY A 68 25.73 -19.33 1.78
N ASN A 69 25.85 -20.14 0.74
CA ASN A 69 27.01 -21.01 0.57
C ASN A 69 28.24 -20.25 0.07
N GLU A 70 29.40 -20.57 0.66
CA GLU A 70 30.69 -20.00 0.26
C GLU A 70 31.08 -20.34 -1.19
N SER A 71 30.55 -21.42 -1.75
CA SER A 71 30.78 -21.80 -3.14
C SER A 71 30.15 -20.82 -4.12
N LEU A 72 29.20 -19.98 -3.70
CA LEU A 72 28.61 -18.95 -4.55
C LEU A 72 29.55 -17.75 -4.74
N PRO A 73 29.41 -16.97 -5.83
CA PRO A 73 30.15 -15.72 -6.01
C PRO A 73 29.88 -14.73 -4.88
N ALA A 74 30.89 -13.95 -4.48
CA ALA A 74 30.80 -13.05 -3.33
C ALA A 74 29.60 -12.07 -3.39
N HIS A 75 29.25 -11.56 -4.59
CA HIS A 75 28.12 -10.65 -4.78
C HIS A 75 26.73 -11.32 -4.67
N MET A 76 26.67 -12.66 -4.66
CA MET A 76 25.44 -13.42 -4.47
C MET A 76 25.24 -13.90 -3.04
N ARG A 77 26.33 -14.01 -2.26
CA ARG A 77 26.25 -14.47 -0.87
C ARG A 77 25.48 -13.47 -0.02
N GLY A 78 24.59 -13.97 0.83
CA GLY A 78 23.76 -13.13 1.68
C GLY A 78 22.54 -12.53 0.99
N THR A 79 22.23 -12.98 -0.22
CA THR A 79 21.03 -12.55 -0.96
C THR A 79 19.97 -13.64 -0.98
N PHE A 80 18.73 -13.27 -1.31
CA PHE A 80 17.65 -14.20 -1.55
C PHE A 80 17.41 -14.33 -3.05
N ALA A 81 17.09 -15.54 -3.50
CA ALA A 81 16.56 -15.81 -4.83
C ALA A 81 15.07 -16.12 -4.74
N ILE A 82 14.30 -15.76 -5.76
CA ILE A 82 12.87 -16.04 -5.87
C ILE A 82 12.51 -16.43 -7.31
N GLY A 83 11.52 -17.30 -7.49
CA GLY A 83 10.93 -17.52 -8.82
C GLY A 83 10.01 -16.35 -9.17
N ASP A 84 10.21 -15.72 -10.33
CA ASP A 84 9.31 -14.71 -10.90
C ASP A 84 8.67 -15.28 -12.17
N TYR A 85 7.59 -16.05 -12.00
CA TYR A 85 6.95 -16.80 -13.08
C TYR A 85 6.25 -15.90 -14.11
N LYS A 86 5.92 -14.66 -13.74
CA LYS A 86 5.36 -13.68 -14.68
C LYS A 86 6.43 -13.09 -15.57
N ALA A 87 7.61 -12.79 -15.02
CA ALA A 87 8.73 -12.17 -15.75
C ALA A 87 9.75 -13.18 -16.31
N ASN A 88 9.45 -14.48 -16.31
CA ASN A 88 10.32 -15.54 -16.84
C ASN A 88 11.75 -15.48 -16.28
N ARG A 89 11.89 -15.23 -14.97
CA ARG A 89 13.22 -15.07 -14.36
C ARG A 89 13.25 -15.63 -12.95
N VAL A 90 14.46 -15.94 -12.48
CA VAL A 90 14.76 -16.15 -11.07
C VAL A 90 15.34 -14.85 -10.56
N GLY A 91 14.49 -14.05 -9.91
CA GLY A 91 14.87 -12.77 -9.33
C GLY A 91 15.80 -12.96 -8.13
N ARG A 92 16.59 -11.93 -7.82
CA ARG A 92 17.48 -11.91 -6.66
C ARG A 92 17.36 -10.58 -5.94
N PHE A 93 17.41 -10.60 -4.62
CA PHE A 93 17.39 -9.38 -3.81
C PHE A 93 18.27 -9.50 -2.58
N SER A 94 18.84 -8.38 -2.15
CA SER A 94 19.53 -8.22 -0.87
C SER A 94 18.63 -7.49 0.13
N ILE A 95 18.95 -7.63 1.42
CA ILE A 95 18.26 -6.93 2.50
C ILE A 95 19.27 -6.10 3.31
N SER A 96 18.82 -4.97 3.83
CA SER A 96 19.59 -4.13 4.74
C SER A 96 18.71 -3.66 5.89
N ASP A 97 19.31 -3.38 7.04
CA ASP A 97 18.57 -2.90 8.22
C ASP A 97 17.96 -1.51 7.95
N GLN A 98 16.67 -1.33 8.25
CA GLN A 98 15.99 -0.04 8.13
C GLN A 98 15.02 0.16 9.30
N GLY A 99 15.41 1.02 10.25
CA GLY A 99 14.67 1.18 11.49
C GLY A 99 14.67 -0.13 12.29
N SER A 100 13.50 -0.60 12.69
CA SER A 100 13.31 -1.91 13.32
C SER A 100 13.22 -3.07 12.31
N GLY A 101 12.96 -2.77 11.04
CA GLY A 101 12.75 -3.77 9.98
C GLY A 101 13.87 -3.80 8.95
N PHE A 102 13.48 -3.95 7.68
CA PHE A 102 14.38 -4.15 6.55
C PHE A 102 13.98 -3.32 5.34
N ALA A 103 14.98 -2.86 4.60
CA ALA A 103 14.85 -2.42 3.21
C ALA A 103 15.31 -3.54 2.28
N LEU A 104 14.62 -3.69 1.14
CA LEU A 104 14.95 -4.65 0.09
C LEU A 104 15.55 -3.92 -1.12
N THR A 105 16.66 -4.45 -1.64
CA THR A 105 17.28 -3.99 -2.88
C THR A 105 17.25 -5.11 -3.91
N TRP A 106 16.64 -4.86 -5.07
CA TRP A 106 16.67 -5.80 -6.18
C TRP A 106 18.05 -5.84 -6.81
N GLU A 107 18.55 -7.06 -7.01
CA GLU A 107 19.85 -7.34 -7.60
C GLU A 107 19.68 -7.88 -9.01
N GLU A 108 20.79 -8.04 -9.74
CA GLU A 108 20.76 -8.74 -11.03
C GLU A 108 20.15 -10.16 -10.85
N PRO A 109 19.16 -10.53 -11.69
CA PRO A 109 18.53 -11.84 -11.64
C PRO A 109 19.55 -12.97 -11.79
N LEU A 110 19.31 -14.09 -11.11
CA LEU A 110 20.15 -15.28 -11.22
C LEU A 110 20.08 -15.90 -12.63
N LEU A 111 18.88 -15.87 -13.23
CA LEU A 111 18.59 -16.40 -14.55
C LEU A 111 17.38 -15.67 -15.13
N SER A 112 17.43 -15.31 -16.41
CA SER A 112 16.27 -14.82 -17.16
C SER A 112 16.13 -15.63 -18.45
N SER A 113 14.89 -15.86 -18.89
CA SER A 113 14.60 -16.58 -20.12
C SER A 113 13.69 -15.79 -21.04
N SER A 114 14.06 -15.71 -22.32
CA SER A 114 13.18 -15.19 -23.37
C SER A 114 12.07 -16.18 -23.76
N HIS A 115 12.13 -17.43 -23.29
CA HIS A 115 11.13 -18.44 -23.61
C HIS A 115 9.92 -18.31 -22.68
N ARG A 116 8.75 -18.01 -23.27
CA ARG A 116 7.47 -17.82 -22.55
C ARG A 116 7.06 -19.00 -21.66
N ASN A 117 7.60 -20.20 -21.83
CA ASN A 117 7.19 -21.34 -21.01
C ASN A 117 8.03 -21.45 -19.74
N PHE A 118 9.14 -20.71 -19.60
CA PHE A 118 9.93 -20.73 -18.37
C PHE A 118 9.14 -20.10 -17.21
N ARG A 119 8.81 -20.93 -16.22
CA ARG A 119 7.95 -20.64 -15.07
C ARG A 119 8.62 -21.13 -13.80
N PRO A 120 9.64 -20.43 -13.28
CA PRO A 120 10.28 -20.80 -12.02
C PRO A 120 9.26 -20.65 -10.88
N VAL A 121 9.05 -21.74 -10.15
CA VAL A 121 8.07 -21.83 -9.04
C VAL A 121 8.73 -22.16 -7.70
N ASP A 122 9.99 -22.61 -7.69
CA ASP A 122 10.77 -22.69 -6.47
C ASP A 122 12.26 -22.52 -6.75
N VAL A 123 12.99 -22.04 -5.74
CA VAL A 123 14.45 -21.90 -5.77
C VAL A 123 15.05 -22.17 -4.40
N LYS A 124 16.02 -23.09 -4.33
CA LYS A 124 16.70 -23.45 -3.09
C LYS A 124 18.18 -23.71 -3.30
N GLU A 125 18.98 -23.35 -2.31
CA GLU A 125 20.36 -23.78 -2.21
C GLU A 125 20.42 -25.25 -1.80
N GLY A 126 21.25 -26.02 -2.50
CA GLY A 126 21.43 -27.44 -2.26
C GLY A 126 22.67 -27.77 -1.41
N PRO A 127 22.77 -29.03 -0.96
CA PRO A 127 23.88 -29.51 -0.13
C PRO A 127 25.27 -29.37 -0.77
N ASP A 128 25.31 -29.39 -2.10
CA ASP A 128 26.51 -29.31 -2.93
C ASP A 128 26.88 -27.87 -3.30
N GLY A 129 26.22 -26.88 -2.69
CA GLY A 129 26.42 -25.46 -2.94
C GLY A 129 25.90 -24.97 -4.30
N ALA A 130 25.17 -25.82 -5.04
CA ALA A 130 24.46 -25.41 -6.24
C ALA A 130 23.11 -24.79 -5.88
N VAL A 131 22.61 -23.91 -6.74
CA VAL A 131 21.25 -23.37 -6.66
C VAL A 131 20.34 -24.21 -7.55
N TYR A 132 19.27 -24.75 -6.98
CA TYR A 132 18.27 -25.55 -7.69
C TYR A 132 17.04 -24.71 -7.96
N VAL A 133 16.54 -24.75 -9.20
CA VAL A 133 15.32 -24.05 -9.61
C VAL A 133 14.33 -25.06 -10.17
N VAL A 134 13.13 -25.07 -9.62
CA VAL A 134 12.00 -25.85 -10.16
C VAL A 134 11.24 -24.96 -11.13
N ASP A 135 11.14 -25.42 -12.38
CA ASP A 135 10.46 -24.74 -13.47
C ASP A 135 9.23 -25.56 -13.92
N TRP A 136 8.05 -24.99 -13.73
CA TRP A 136 6.77 -25.60 -14.08
C TRP A 136 6.57 -25.74 -15.60
N TYR A 137 7.38 -25.07 -16.41
CA TYR A 137 7.40 -25.12 -17.87
C TYR A 137 6.03 -25.03 -18.56
N ASN A 138 5.30 -23.92 -18.40
CA ASN A 138 3.92 -23.80 -18.90
C ASN A 138 3.65 -22.43 -19.56
N PRO A 139 3.08 -22.39 -20.78
CA PRO A 139 2.71 -21.13 -21.43
C PRO A 139 1.62 -20.37 -20.65
N ILE A 140 0.77 -21.07 -19.92
CA ILE A 140 -0.37 -20.48 -19.20
C ILE A 140 0.00 -20.21 -17.74
N THR A 141 -0.08 -18.94 -17.32
CA THR A 141 0.35 -18.48 -15.99
C THR A 141 -0.76 -18.55 -14.94
N CYS A 142 -2.01 -18.27 -15.33
CA CYS A 142 -3.14 -18.29 -14.40
C CYS A 142 -4.45 -18.65 -15.12
N HIS A 143 -5.52 -18.86 -14.36
CA HIS A 143 -6.86 -19.11 -14.90
C HIS A 143 -7.69 -17.81 -15.08
N GLN A 144 -7.15 -16.66 -14.64
CA GLN A 144 -7.83 -15.36 -14.74
C GLN A 144 -7.62 -14.76 -16.14
N ASP A 145 -6.42 -14.96 -16.70
CA ASP A 145 -6.04 -14.46 -18.02
C ASP A 145 -6.37 -15.48 -19.14
N ASP A 146 -6.39 -16.77 -18.82
CA ASP A 146 -6.59 -17.86 -19.79
C ASP A 146 -7.58 -18.93 -19.28
N ALA A 147 -8.32 -19.59 -20.18
CA ALA A 147 -9.30 -20.61 -19.82
C ALA A 147 -8.66 -21.82 -19.10
N PHE A 148 -9.39 -22.44 -18.16
CA PHE A 148 -8.95 -23.68 -17.49
C PHE A 148 -8.64 -24.81 -18.48
N ARG A 149 -9.42 -24.90 -19.56
CA ARG A 149 -9.28 -25.91 -20.62
C ARG A 149 -8.51 -25.41 -21.84
N ASP A 150 -7.75 -24.33 -21.72
CA ASP A 150 -6.94 -23.83 -22.83
C ASP A 150 -6.06 -24.95 -23.42
N PRO A 151 -6.12 -25.20 -24.74
CA PRO A 151 -5.43 -26.34 -25.36
C PRO A 151 -3.90 -26.19 -25.32
N THR A 152 -3.37 -25.00 -25.09
CA THR A 152 -1.92 -24.76 -25.00
C THR A 152 -1.34 -25.09 -23.61
N ARG A 153 -2.17 -25.36 -22.60
CA ARG A 153 -1.72 -25.69 -21.24
C ARG A 153 -0.96 -27.03 -21.22
N ASP A 154 0.34 -26.98 -20.91
CA ASP A 154 1.15 -28.19 -20.72
C ASP A 154 0.76 -28.87 -19.39
N LYS A 155 0.59 -30.20 -19.42
CA LYS A 155 0.20 -31.03 -18.27
C LYS A 155 1.17 -32.18 -18.01
N ALA A 156 2.24 -32.29 -18.80
CA ALA A 156 3.13 -33.45 -18.82
C ALA A 156 4.58 -33.11 -18.47
N HIS A 157 5.01 -31.87 -18.70
CA HIS A 157 6.43 -31.50 -18.57
C HIS A 157 6.69 -30.49 -17.46
N GLY A 158 7.92 -30.57 -16.92
CA GLY A 158 8.53 -29.63 -15.99
C GLY A 158 10.05 -29.79 -16.06
N ARG A 159 10.80 -28.85 -15.50
CA ARG A 159 12.28 -28.87 -15.51
C ARG A 159 12.84 -28.58 -14.12
N ILE A 160 13.98 -29.19 -13.81
CA ILE A 160 14.78 -28.83 -12.63
C ILE A 160 16.14 -28.37 -13.15
N TRP A 161 16.51 -27.15 -12.80
CA TRP A 161 17.82 -26.58 -13.10
C TRP A 161 18.74 -26.77 -11.90
N ARG A 162 19.96 -27.22 -12.14
CA ARG A 162 21.06 -27.19 -11.16
C ARG A 162 22.10 -26.17 -11.65
N ILE A 163 22.22 -25.07 -10.92
CA ILE A 163 23.09 -23.94 -11.26
C ILE A 163 24.30 -23.98 -10.34
N SER A 164 25.49 -24.14 -10.90
CA SER A 164 26.76 -24.18 -10.17
C SER A 164 27.85 -23.39 -10.88
N ILE A 165 28.84 -22.92 -10.14
CA ILE A 165 30.03 -22.30 -10.73
C ILE A 165 30.79 -23.33 -11.59
N SER A 166 31.23 -22.92 -12.78
CA SER A 166 31.95 -23.76 -13.75
C SER A 166 33.43 -23.94 -13.43
N ASP A 167 34.03 -23.05 -12.63
CA ASP A 167 35.44 -23.09 -12.22
C ASP A 167 35.72 -24.31 -11.29
N PRO A 168 36.47 -25.31 -11.75
CA PRO A 168 36.76 -26.52 -10.97
C PRO A 168 37.58 -26.26 -9.70
N GLY A 169 38.34 -25.15 -9.63
CA GLY A 169 39.13 -24.78 -8.45
C GLY A 169 38.31 -24.07 -7.36
N LYS A 170 37.14 -23.53 -7.72
CA LYS A 170 36.15 -22.91 -6.82
C LYS A 170 34.92 -23.77 -6.58
N GLN A 171 34.72 -24.81 -7.38
CA GLN A 171 34.07 -26.03 -6.91
C GLN A 171 34.97 -26.61 -5.82
N LYS A 172 34.98 -26.02 -4.61
CA LYS A 172 35.43 -26.74 -3.41
C LYS A 172 34.77 -28.10 -3.54
N ASN A 173 35.60 -29.15 -3.60
CA ASN A 173 35.21 -30.53 -3.85
C ASN A 173 33.76 -30.73 -3.44
N SER A 174 32.95 -31.29 -4.33
CA SER A 174 31.69 -31.94 -3.98
C SER A 174 31.97 -33.03 -2.94
N VAL A 175 32.34 -32.63 -1.72
CA VAL A 175 32.31 -33.45 -0.53
C VAL A 175 30.85 -33.84 -0.51
N ARG A 176 30.58 -35.12 -0.74
CA ARG A 176 29.27 -35.68 -0.47
C ARG A 176 28.88 -35.11 0.90
N PRO A 177 27.84 -34.29 0.98
CA PRO A 177 27.49 -33.63 2.23
C PRO A 177 27.37 -34.71 3.28
N ILE A 178 27.92 -34.48 4.48
CA ILE A 178 27.74 -35.42 5.58
C ILE A 178 26.24 -35.62 5.74
N ASP A 179 25.79 -36.87 5.74
CA ASP A 179 24.39 -37.20 6.01
C ASP A 179 24.14 -36.97 7.50
N LEU A 180 23.87 -35.71 7.86
CA LEU A 180 23.70 -35.27 9.25
C LEU A 180 22.56 -36.01 9.96
N LEU A 181 21.60 -36.57 9.21
CA LEU A 181 20.53 -37.40 9.78
C LEU A 181 21.02 -38.76 10.28
N LYS A 182 22.19 -39.21 9.82
CA LYS A 182 22.84 -40.45 10.25
C LYS A 182 24.12 -40.23 11.04
N ALA A 183 24.60 -38.98 11.10
CA ALA A 183 25.82 -38.63 11.83
C ALA A 183 25.60 -38.75 13.35
N PRO A 184 26.65 -39.10 14.13
CA PRO A 184 26.60 -39.02 15.58
C PRO A 184 26.35 -37.59 16.06
N ILE A 185 25.69 -37.43 17.21
CA ILE A 185 25.35 -36.11 17.81
C ILE A 185 26.57 -35.17 17.86
N SER A 186 27.75 -35.68 18.23
CA SER A 186 28.98 -34.90 18.32
C SER A 186 29.42 -34.30 16.98
N GLU A 187 29.24 -35.03 15.89
CA GLU A 187 29.54 -34.58 14.52
C GLU A 187 28.45 -33.62 14.03
N THR A 188 27.17 -33.91 14.32
CA THR A 188 26.06 -33.01 13.99
C THR A 188 26.23 -31.64 14.66
N ILE A 189 26.69 -31.60 15.92
CA ILE A 189 27.02 -30.34 16.62
C ILE A 189 28.17 -29.59 15.94
N GLN A 190 29.18 -30.27 15.36
CA GLN A 190 30.22 -29.55 14.61
C GLN A 190 29.66 -28.84 13.37
N GLY A 191 28.56 -29.35 12.80
CA GLY A 191 27.84 -28.68 11.71
C GLY A 191 27.33 -27.28 12.08
N LEU A 192 27.14 -26.97 13.37
CA LEU A 192 26.77 -25.63 13.84
C LEU A 192 27.89 -24.59 13.68
N LYS A 193 29.14 -25.04 13.46
CA LYS A 193 30.29 -24.16 13.18
C LYS A 193 30.51 -23.91 11.69
N ALA A 194 29.70 -24.51 10.82
CA ALA A 194 29.86 -24.38 9.39
C ALA A 194 29.75 -22.90 8.96
N PRO A 195 30.58 -22.44 8.01
CA PRO A 195 30.53 -21.06 7.54
C PRO A 195 29.22 -20.75 6.79
N ASP A 196 28.65 -21.73 6.09
CA ASP A 196 27.40 -21.58 5.35
C ASP A 196 26.16 -21.82 6.23
N SER A 197 25.13 -21.02 6.01
CA SER A 197 23.87 -21.10 6.77
C SER A 197 23.08 -22.38 6.50
N TRP A 198 23.21 -22.96 5.31
CA TRP A 198 22.53 -24.20 4.94
C TRP A 198 22.94 -25.33 5.89
N THR A 199 24.24 -25.58 6.05
CA THR A 199 24.75 -26.65 6.91
C THR A 199 24.36 -26.44 8.37
N ARG A 200 24.43 -25.19 8.88
CA ARG A 200 23.98 -24.89 10.25
C ARG A 200 22.48 -25.16 10.43
N TYR A 201 21.65 -24.81 9.45
CA TYR A 201 20.21 -25.10 9.48
C TYR A 201 19.94 -26.61 9.47
N GLN A 202 20.62 -27.36 8.61
CA GLN A 202 20.47 -28.82 8.51
C GLN A 202 20.97 -29.53 9.78
N ALA A 203 22.05 -29.04 10.40
CA ALA A 203 22.54 -29.53 11.69
C ALA A 203 21.48 -29.35 12.78
N LYS A 204 20.91 -28.15 12.93
CA LYS A 204 19.79 -27.91 13.86
C LYS A 204 18.61 -28.85 13.62
N ARG A 205 18.22 -29.06 12.35
CA ARG A 205 17.14 -30.01 12.00
C ARG A 205 17.52 -31.46 12.32
N ALA A 206 18.75 -31.88 12.05
CA ALA A 206 19.21 -33.23 12.32
C ALA A 206 19.22 -33.53 13.83
N LEU A 207 19.60 -32.55 14.66
CA LEU A 207 19.55 -32.68 16.12
C LEU A 207 18.15 -33.01 16.63
N THR A 208 17.07 -32.58 15.98
CA THR A 208 15.69 -32.91 16.40
C THR A 208 15.33 -34.40 16.15
N GLY A 209 16.15 -35.14 15.40
CA GLY A 209 15.99 -36.57 15.17
C GLY A 209 16.57 -37.46 16.26
N HIS A 210 17.32 -36.90 17.21
CA HIS A 210 17.97 -37.64 18.30
C HIS A 210 17.21 -37.47 19.64
N PRO A 211 17.46 -38.35 20.64
CA PRO A 211 16.88 -38.19 21.97
C PRO A 211 17.23 -36.83 22.61
N VAL A 212 16.21 -36.09 23.05
CA VAL A 212 16.35 -34.71 23.56
C VAL A 212 17.37 -34.62 24.70
N SER A 213 17.39 -35.58 25.63
CA SER A 213 18.32 -35.60 26.76
C SER A 213 19.79 -35.74 26.34
N GLU A 214 20.06 -36.54 25.31
CA GLU A 214 21.42 -36.75 24.79
C GLU A 214 21.92 -35.50 24.05
N VAL A 215 21.08 -34.93 23.18
CA VAL A 215 21.38 -33.68 22.48
C VAL A 215 21.63 -32.55 23.47
N THR A 216 20.78 -32.44 24.48
CA THR A 216 20.89 -31.45 25.54
C THR A 216 22.23 -31.54 26.27
N SER A 217 22.62 -32.76 26.67
CA SER A 217 23.89 -33.00 27.37
C SER A 217 25.09 -32.67 26.49
N ALA A 218 25.02 -33.04 25.21
CA ALA A 218 26.08 -32.78 24.24
C ALA A 218 26.23 -31.27 23.91
N LEU A 219 25.11 -30.54 23.76
CA LEU A 219 25.12 -29.09 23.57
C LEU A 219 25.66 -28.36 24.80
N ASP A 220 25.29 -28.76 26.02
CA ASP A 220 25.83 -28.17 27.25
C ASP A 220 27.35 -28.38 27.34
N ALA A 221 27.82 -29.59 27.02
CA ALA A 221 29.24 -29.88 26.96
C ALA A 221 29.95 -29.01 25.91
N TRP A 222 29.36 -28.90 24.71
CA TRP A 222 29.91 -28.09 23.63
C TRP A 222 30.02 -26.61 24.02
N VAL A 223 28.96 -26.02 24.58
CA VAL A 223 28.95 -24.61 25.03
C VAL A 223 30.05 -24.33 26.05
N ARG A 224 30.33 -25.25 26.98
CA ARG A 224 31.42 -25.11 27.97
C ARG A 224 32.82 -25.13 27.34
N THR A 225 32.96 -25.77 26.17
CA THR A 225 34.26 -25.89 25.47
C THR A 225 34.51 -24.78 24.45
N LEU A 226 33.55 -23.88 24.23
CA LEU A 226 33.72 -22.77 23.29
C LEU A 226 34.76 -21.77 23.81
N ASP A 227 35.74 -21.45 22.96
CA ASP A 227 36.76 -20.45 23.28
C ASP A 227 36.15 -19.05 23.33
N HIS A 228 36.22 -18.40 24.49
CA HIS A 228 35.74 -17.04 24.71
C HIS A 228 36.52 -15.98 23.91
N LYS A 229 37.72 -16.30 23.43
CA LYS A 229 38.54 -15.42 22.57
C LYS A 229 38.22 -15.56 21.09
N ASN A 230 37.43 -16.56 20.70
CA ASN A 230 37.01 -16.72 19.32
C ASN A 230 36.12 -15.51 18.90
N PRO A 231 36.44 -14.79 17.82
CA PRO A 231 35.60 -13.70 17.31
C PRO A 231 34.13 -14.11 17.07
N ASP A 232 33.89 -15.37 16.70
CA ASP A 232 32.57 -15.93 16.44
C ASP A 232 31.87 -16.48 17.69
N HIS A 233 32.48 -16.34 18.88
CA HIS A 233 31.97 -16.93 20.12
C HIS A 233 30.50 -16.59 20.38
N SER A 234 30.08 -15.33 20.21
CA SER A 234 28.67 -14.93 20.39
C SER A 234 27.75 -15.59 19.37
N SER A 235 28.17 -15.69 18.10
CA SER A 235 27.43 -16.36 17.03
C SER A 235 27.27 -17.87 17.31
N LEU A 236 28.32 -18.52 17.83
CA LEU A 236 28.26 -19.94 18.22
C LEU A 236 27.34 -20.18 19.43
N LEU A 237 27.32 -19.27 20.40
CA LEU A 237 26.35 -19.31 21.50
C LEU A 237 24.92 -19.10 21.00
N TYR A 238 24.71 -18.23 20.01
CA TYR A 238 23.43 -18.07 19.34
C TYR A 238 22.99 -19.37 18.65
N GLU A 239 23.87 -20.04 17.89
CA GLU A 239 23.57 -21.34 17.27
C GLU A 239 23.23 -22.42 18.31
N ALA A 240 23.90 -22.42 19.45
CA ALA A 240 23.56 -23.29 20.58
C ALA A 240 22.16 -22.97 21.12
N LEU A 241 21.84 -21.70 21.39
CA LEU A 241 20.53 -21.30 21.91
C LEU A 241 19.39 -21.65 20.94
N MET A 242 19.59 -21.45 19.63
CA MET A 242 18.61 -21.83 18.60
C MET A 242 18.45 -23.34 18.48
N SER A 243 19.52 -24.11 18.71
CA SER A 243 19.46 -25.57 18.77
C SER A 243 18.64 -26.05 19.97
N PHE A 244 18.87 -25.46 21.16
CA PHE A 244 18.06 -25.71 22.35
C PHE A 244 16.58 -25.37 22.12
N ALA A 245 16.29 -24.25 21.46
CA ALA A 245 14.92 -23.87 21.08
C ALA A 245 14.27 -24.86 20.12
N SER A 246 15.04 -25.41 19.17
CA SER A 246 14.55 -26.38 18.18
C SER A 246 14.14 -27.72 18.81
N ILE A 247 14.75 -28.09 19.93
CA ILE A 247 14.40 -29.28 20.73
C ILE A 247 13.56 -28.94 21.98
N GLU A 248 12.95 -27.75 22.03
CA GLU A 248 12.08 -27.27 23.13
C GLU A 248 12.71 -27.34 24.54
N THR A 249 14.03 -27.17 24.63
CA THR A 249 14.77 -27.23 25.89
C THR A 249 15.18 -25.84 26.34
N VAL A 250 14.76 -25.45 27.54
CA VAL A 250 15.00 -24.09 28.08
C VAL A 250 16.40 -23.98 28.69
N ARG A 251 17.09 -22.87 28.39
CA ARG A 251 18.41 -22.53 28.95
C ARG A 251 18.46 -21.08 29.45
N PRO A 252 17.93 -20.79 30.66
CA PRO A 252 17.76 -19.41 31.14
C PRO A 252 19.06 -18.64 31.27
N THR A 253 20.15 -19.29 31.72
CA THR A 253 21.46 -18.66 31.86
C THR A 253 22.06 -18.27 30.51
N LEU A 254 21.93 -19.14 29.50
CA LEU A 254 22.39 -18.84 28.14
C LEU A 254 21.53 -17.75 27.50
N LEU A 255 20.20 -17.81 27.69
CA LEU A 255 19.27 -16.78 27.24
C LEU A 255 19.66 -15.40 27.79
N ARG A 256 19.82 -15.27 29.11
CA ARG A 256 20.23 -14.01 29.77
C ARG A 256 21.58 -13.50 29.25
N LYS A 257 22.54 -14.40 29.03
CA LYS A 257 23.84 -14.03 28.44
C LYS A 257 23.67 -13.42 27.04
N LEU A 258 22.79 -13.97 26.21
CA LEU A 258 22.58 -13.49 24.84
C LEU A 258 21.71 -12.23 24.76
N LEU A 259 20.84 -11.98 25.74
CA LEU A 259 20.13 -10.70 25.88
C LEU A 259 21.09 -9.52 26.08
N SER A 260 22.29 -9.75 26.62
CA SER A 260 23.33 -8.72 26.80
C SER A 260 24.40 -8.71 25.69
N SER A 261 24.16 -9.38 24.55
CA SER A 261 25.11 -9.42 23.43
C SER A 261 25.35 -8.04 22.83
N SER A 262 26.58 -7.75 22.39
CA SER A 262 26.88 -6.54 21.61
C SER A 262 26.19 -6.56 20.23
N ASP A 263 25.95 -7.75 19.67
CA ASP A 263 25.22 -7.91 18.41
C ASP A 263 23.71 -7.86 18.62
N MET A 264 23.06 -6.85 18.03
CA MET A 264 21.62 -6.62 18.12
C MET A 264 20.78 -7.78 17.57
N ARG A 265 21.29 -8.52 16.58
CA ARG A 265 20.57 -9.64 15.95
C ARG A 265 20.41 -10.79 16.92
N ILE A 266 21.45 -11.02 17.73
CA ILE A 266 21.46 -12.00 18.82
C ILE A 266 20.50 -11.57 19.94
N ARG A 267 20.52 -10.29 20.34
CA ARG A 267 19.58 -9.76 21.34
C ARG A 267 18.13 -9.90 20.89
N ALA A 268 17.84 -9.58 19.62
CA ALA A 268 16.51 -9.71 19.03
C ALA A 268 16.01 -11.17 19.05
N ALA A 269 16.83 -12.12 18.61
CA ALA A 269 16.48 -13.54 18.64
C ALA A 269 16.32 -14.09 20.07
N ALA A 270 17.15 -13.66 21.01
CA ALA A 270 17.01 -14.00 22.43
C ALA A 270 15.70 -13.42 23.00
N THR A 271 15.37 -12.16 22.69
CA THR A 271 14.14 -11.50 23.14
C THR A 271 12.90 -12.25 22.68
N LYS A 272 12.88 -12.71 21.42
CA LYS A 272 11.81 -13.55 20.89
C LYS A 272 11.58 -14.83 21.71
N LEU A 273 12.66 -15.47 22.18
CA LEU A 273 12.56 -16.68 23.00
C LEU A 273 11.99 -16.43 24.40
N ILE A 274 12.05 -15.20 24.93
CA ILE A 274 11.36 -14.86 26.18
C ILE A 274 9.86 -15.13 26.03
N GLY A 275 9.24 -14.70 24.92
CA GLY A 275 7.82 -14.96 24.66
C GLY A 275 7.52 -16.45 24.46
N ARG A 276 8.39 -17.20 23.78
CA ARG A 276 8.21 -18.65 23.56
C ARG A 276 8.36 -19.47 24.84
N TRP A 277 9.24 -19.05 25.75
CA TRP A 277 9.58 -19.78 26.98
C TRP A 277 9.04 -19.12 28.24
N HIS A 278 8.12 -18.15 28.12
CA HIS A 278 7.65 -17.34 29.24
C HIS A 278 7.08 -18.16 30.40
N ASP A 279 6.51 -19.33 30.11
CA ASP A 279 5.91 -20.26 31.07
C ASP A 279 6.96 -21.12 31.81
N ARG A 280 8.22 -21.07 31.38
CA ARG A 280 9.32 -21.95 31.81
C ARG A 280 10.59 -21.19 32.22
N ILE A 281 10.55 -19.86 32.29
CA ILE A 281 11.64 -19.02 32.77
C ILE A 281 11.17 -18.08 33.87
N ASP A 282 12.07 -17.73 34.77
CA ASP A 282 11.79 -16.78 35.85
C ASP A 282 11.70 -15.35 35.32
N ALA A 283 10.71 -14.60 35.81
CA ALA A 283 10.56 -13.16 35.59
C ALA A 283 10.60 -12.73 34.10
N PRO A 284 9.79 -13.35 33.21
CA PRO A 284 9.83 -13.06 31.78
C PRO A 284 9.42 -11.61 31.46
N LEU A 285 8.52 -11.01 32.25
CA LEU A 285 8.04 -9.64 32.03
C LEU A 285 9.11 -8.60 32.39
N GLU A 286 9.93 -8.88 33.40
CA GLU A 286 11.07 -8.06 33.78
C GLU A 286 12.12 -8.04 32.67
N LEU A 287 12.44 -9.21 32.09
CA LEU A 287 13.33 -9.30 30.93
C LEU A 287 12.77 -8.53 29.72
N LEU A 288 11.46 -8.61 29.46
CA LEU A 288 10.82 -7.85 28.39
C LEU A 288 10.81 -6.34 28.66
N SER A 289 10.67 -5.92 29.93
CA SER A 289 10.77 -4.52 30.34
C SER A 289 12.16 -3.95 30.10
N GLU A 290 13.21 -4.77 30.14
CA GLU A 290 14.55 -4.35 29.71
C GLU A 290 14.63 -4.26 28.18
N SER A 291 14.19 -5.30 27.46
CA SER A 291 14.25 -5.36 26.00
C SER A 291 13.40 -4.31 25.27
N ILE A 292 12.28 -3.87 25.85
CA ILE A 292 11.41 -2.83 25.26
C ILE A 292 12.10 -1.45 25.21
N HIS A 293 13.17 -1.27 26.00
CA HIS A 293 13.97 -0.07 26.05
C HIS A 293 15.33 -0.21 25.35
N ASP A 294 15.57 -1.29 24.62
CA ASP A 294 16.80 -1.46 23.83
C ASP A 294 16.98 -0.31 22.84
N ILE A 295 18.23 0.10 22.62
CA ILE A 295 18.58 1.17 21.67
C ILE A 295 18.15 0.81 20.24
N GLU A 296 18.18 -0.47 19.89
CA GLU A 296 17.85 -0.95 18.56
C GLU A 296 16.37 -1.29 18.39
N GLY A 297 15.76 -0.72 17.34
CA GLY A 297 14.32 -0.87 17.08
C GLY A 297 13.86 -2.32 16.91
N ARG A 298 14.70 -3.19 16.33
CA ARG A 298 14.35 -4.61 16.11
C ARG A 298 14.21 -5.38 17.41
N VAL A 299 15.04 -5.09 18.41
CA VAL A 299 14.95 -5.74 19.72
C VAL A 299 13.65 -5.31 20.42
N ARG A 300 13.32 -4.01 20.38
CA ARG A 300 12.04 -3.50 20.88
C ARG A 300 10.85 -4.15 20.17
N LEU A 301 10.93 -4.35 18.86
CA LEU A 301 9.88 -5.02 18.10
C LEU A 301 9.67 -6.47 18.55
N GLU A 302 10.74 -7.25 18.71
CA GLU A 302 10.65 -8.62 19.23
C GLU A 302 10.11 -8.63 20.67
N ALA A 303 10.42 -7.61 21.48
CA ALA A 303 9.86 -7.47 22.83
C ALA A 303 8.34 -7.24 22.81
N ILE A 304 7.83 -6.42 21.89
CA ILE A 304 6.39 -6.21 21.68
C ILE A 304 5.71 -7.54 21.30
N VAL A 305 6.28 -8.25 20.31
CA VAL A 305 5.76 -9.55 19.87
C VAL A 305 5.77 -10.55 21.02
N ALA A 306 6.85 -10.61 21.81
CA ALA A 306 6.96 -11.50 22.96
C ALA A 306 5.98 -11.13 24.09
N CYS A 307 5.72 -9.85 24.35
CA CYS A 307 4.68 -9.40 25.30
C CYS A 307 3.30 -9.95 24.94
N SER A 308 3.00 -10.05 23.64
CA SER A 308 1.72 -10.56 23.15
C SER A 308 1.48 -12.05 23.44
N ALA A 309 2.54 -12.82 23.71
CA ALA A 309 2.45 -14.23 24.10
C ALA A 309 2.03 -14.41 25.58
N ILE A 310 2.27 -13.41 26.43
CA ILE A 310 2.00 -13.45 27.86
C ILE A 310 0.68 -12.74 28.15
N SER A 311 -0.39 -13.49 28.43
CA SER A 311 -1.75 -12.93 28.63
C SER A 311 -1.91 -12.23 29.99
N SER A 312 -1.35 -11.02 30.12
CA SER A 312 -1.46 -10.18 31.32
C SER A 312 -1.66 -8.70 31.00
N ALA A 313 -2.28 -7.95 31.92
CA ALA A 313 -2.36 -6.50 31.83
C ALA A 313 -0.97 -5.83 31.88
N ARG A 314 -0.03 -6.40 32.65
CA ARG A 314 1.36 -5.92 32.74
C ARG A 314 2.10 -6.02 31.41
N SER A 315 1.82 -7.06 30.60
CA SER A 315 2.38 -7.19 29.25
C SER A 315 2.01 -6.01 28.36
N MET A 316 0.77 -5.50 28.48
CA MET A 316 0.34 -4.33 27.73
C MET A 316 1.00 -3.05 28.26
N GLN A 317 1.16 -2.91 29.57
CA GLN A 317 1.89 -1.79 30.17
C GLN A 317 3.35 -1.73 29.68
N ILE A 318 4.01 -2.89 29.55
CA ILE A 318 5.38 -2.96 29.02
C ILE A 318 5.36 -2.66 27.52
N ALA A 319 4.54 -3.35 26.71
CA ALA A 319 4.57 -3.19 25.26
C ALA A 319 4.36 -1.75 24.79
N VAL A 320 3.49 -0.98 25.47
CA VAL A 320 3.23 0.43 25.11
C VAL A 320 4.41 1.36 25.41
N GLU A 321 5.32 1.00 26.31
CA GLU A 321 6.54 1.77 26.58
C GLU A 321 7.44 1.90 25.33
N ALA A 322 7.24 1.05 24.31
CA ALA A 322 7.89 1.20 23.01
C ALA A 322 7.66 2.58 22.35
N ILE A 323 6.55 3.27 22.66
CA ILE A 323 6.25 4.60 22.10
C ILE A 323 7.07 5.73 22.75
N ASP A 324 7.84 5.43 23.80
CA ASP A 324 8.82 6.34 24.37
C ASP A 324 10.09 6.46 23.49
N HIS A 325 10.20 5.60 22.48
CA HIS A 325 11.28 5.55 21.50
C HIS A 325 10.77 5.87 20.09
N PRO A 326 11.65 6.05 19.08
CA PRO A 326 11.20 6.17 17.69
C PRO A 326 10.37 4.95 17.28
N VAL A 327 9.16 5.23 16.79
CA VAL A 327 8.18 4.25 16.29
C VAL A 327 8.16 4.34 14.77
N ASP A 328 8.53 3.26 14.10
CA ASP A 328 8.35 3.09 12.66
C ASP A 328 7.08 2.27 12.35
N GLN A 329 6.85 2.01 11.06
CA GLN A 329 5.67 1.26 10.62
C GLN A 329 5.57 -0.16 11.19
N TRP A 330 6.70 -0.80 11.54
CA TRP A 330 6.73 -2.18 12.00
C TRP A 330 6.40 -2.26 13.49
N ILE A 331 7.01 -1.37 14.29
CA ILE A 331 6.67 -1.20 15.71
C ILE A 331 5.20 -0.79 15.84
N ASP A 332 4.74 0.18 15.05
CA ASP A 332 3.33 0.62 15.07
C ASP A 332 2.37 -0.53 14.76
N TYR A 333 2.68 -1.34 13.73
CA TYR A 333 1.88 -2.51 13.38
C TYR A 333 1.84 -3.54 14.52
N ALA A 334 2.99 -3.99 15.01
CA ALA A 334 3.09 -5.01 16.04
C ALA A 334 2.43 -4.56 17.36
N LEU A 335 2.64 -3.29 17.75
CA LEU A 335 2.09 -2.75 19.00
C LEU A 335 0.57 -2.68 18.96
N LYS A 336 -0.01 -2.20 17.87
CA LYS A 336 -1.46 -2.12 17.72
C LYS A 336 -2.10 -3.51 17.62
N GLN A 337 -1.46 -4.48 16.95
CA GLN A 337 -1.91 -5.87 17.02
C GLN A 337 -1.84 -6.43 18.44
N THR A 338 -0.82 -6.05 19.22
CA THR A 338 -0.64 -6.47 20.62
C THR A 338 -1.74 -5.88 21.52
N ILE A 339 -2.15 -4.64 21.28
CA ILE A 339 -3.30 -4.01 21.96
C ILE A 339 -4.56 -4.86 21.82
N HIS A 340 -4.86 -5.32 20.60
CA HIS A 340 -6.03 -6.17 20.34
C HIS A 340 -5.84 -7.59 20.91
N ARG A 341 -4.64 -8.16 20.82
CA ARG A 341 -4.33 -9.49 21.38
C ARG A 341 -4.59 -9.54 22.88
N LEU A 342 -4.18 -8.51 23.59
CA LEU A 342 -4.26 -8.43 25.05
C LEU A 342 -5.56 -7.76 25.53
N LEU A 343 -6.42 -7.30 24.62
CA LEU A 343 -7.67 -6.61 24.94
C LEU A 343 -8.52 -7.32 26.01
N PRO A 344 -8.69 -8.67 25.96
CA PRO A 344 -9.49 -9.37 26.96
C PRO A 344 -8.94 -9.33 28.38
N VAL A 345 -7.65 -9.01 28.57
CA VAL A 345 -6.99 -9.03 29.89
C VAL A 345 -6.66 -7.63 30.40
N TRP A 346 -6.19 -6.71 29.55
CA TRP A 346 -5.77 -5.40 30.02
C TRP A 346 -6.95 -4.44 30.23
N LEU A 347 -7.97 -4.49 29.37
CA LEU A 347 -9.09 -3.54 29.43
C LEU A 347 -9.97 -3.77 30.68
N PRO A 348 -10.36 -5.01 31.04
CA PRO A 348 -11.09 -5.23 32.28
C PRO A 348 -10.29 -4.80 33.52
N ALA A 349 -8.99 -5.15 33.59
CA ALA A 349 -8.11 -4.76 34.69
C ALA A 349 -7.97 -3.23 34.80
N PHE A 350 -7.91 -2.52 33.66
CA PHE A 350 -7.92 -1.06 33.63
C PHE A 350 -9.25 -0.49 34.14
N LYS A 351 -10.40 -0.99 33.66
CA LYS A 351 -11.73 -0.54 34.09
C LYS A 351 -11.99 -0.78 35.59
N GLN A 352 -11.39 -1.83 36.16
CA GLN A 352 -11.50 -2.17 37.58
C GLN A 352 -10.46 -1.45 38.47
N GLY A 353 -9.55 -0.67 37.87
CA GLY A 353 -8.49 0.04 38.60
C GLY A 353 -7.33 -0.85 39.06
N GLU A 354 -7.30 -2.12 38.66
CA GLU A 354 -6.25 -3.10 38.99
C GLU A 354 -4.97 -2.90 38.16
N SER A 355 -5.10 -2.26 37.00
CA SER A 355 -4.00 -1.91 36.11
C SER A 355 -4.02 -0.43 35.78
N GLN A 356 -2.89 0.26 35.97
CA GLN A 356 -2.74 1.66 35.63
C GLN A 356 -1.56 1.85 34.67
N PHE A 357 -1.70 2.81 33.76
CA PHE A 357 -0.63 3.22 32.86
C PHE A 357 0.07 4.43 33.46
N THR A 358 1.40 4.37 33.56
CA THR A 358 2.21 5.39 34.24
C THR A 358 2.23 6.72 33.49
N LYS A 359 2.16 6.69 32.16
CA LYS A 359 2.15 7.89 31.32
C LYS A 359 0.82 8.05 30.60
N ALA A 360 0.30 9.27 30.63
CA ALA A 360 -0.91 9.65 29.93
C ALA A 360 -0.82 9.38 28.40
N ALA A 361 0.35 9.58 27.80
CA ALA A 361 0.57 9.31 26.38
C ALA A 361 0.40 7.81 26.01
N HIS A 362 0.77 6.91 26.92
CA HIS A 362 0.63 5.46 26.70
C HIS A 362 -0.85 5.05 26.66
N LEU A 363 -1.60 5.46 27.68
CA LEU A 363 -3.03 5.20 27.75
C LEU A 363 -3.75 5.83 26.54
N ALA A 364 -3.42 7.07 26.17
CA ALA A 364 -4.04 7.72 25.02
C ALA A 364 -3.80 6.95 23.69
N PHE A 365 -2.58 6.42 23.49
CA PHE A 365 -2.26 5.60 22.32
C PHE A 365 -3.11 4.33 22.25
N ILE A 366 -3.24 3.62 23.38
CA ILE A 366 -4.01 2.37 23.46
C ILE A 366 -5.50 2.62 23.23
N LEU A 367 -6.05 3.64 23.90
CA LEU A 367 -7.48 3.96 23.84
C LEU A 367 -7.91 4.42 22.44
N ASN A 368 -7.04 5.14 21.72
CA ASN A 368 -7.28 5.51 20.32
C ASN A 368 -7.43 4.29 19.40
N GLU A 369 -6.71 3.21 19.67
CA GLU A 369 -6.72 2.01 18.82
C GLU A 369 -8.03 1.20 18.94
N ILE A 370 -8.62 1.12 20.13
CA ILE A 370 -9.75 0.20 20.40
C ILE A 370 -11.13 0.79 20.13
N LYS A 371 -11.24 2.13 19.97
CA LYS A 371 -12.51 2.84 19.69
C LYS A 371 -13.66 2.50 20.68
N ASP A 372 -13.35 2.29 21.95
CA ASP A 372 -14.32 2.00 23.02
C ASP A 372 -14.91 3.31 23.60
N LYS A 373 -16.19 3.35 23.96
CA LYS A 373 -16.86 4.58 24.44
C LYS A 373 -16.35 5.07 25.80
N ASP A 374 -15.99 4.17 26.70
CA ASP A 374 -15.38 4.54 27.99
C ASP A 374 -13.95 5.06 27.78
N ALA A 375 -13.30 4.59 26.72
CA ALA A 375 -12.01 5.09 26.27
C ALA A 375 -12.08 6.56 25.86
N VAL A 376 -13.13 6.97 25.13
CA VAL A 376 -13.35 8.38 24.76
C VAL A 376 -13.52 9.26 26.00
N ASN A 377 -14.29 8.81 26.99
CA ASN A 377 -14.45 9.55 28.26
C ASN A 377 -13.13 9.74 29.00
N SER A 378 -12.30 8.69 29.08
CA SER A 378 -10.99 8.77 29.70
C SER A 378 -10.05 9.72 28.94
N LEU A 379 -10.06 9.66 27.61
CA LEU A 379 -9.31 10.58 26.75
C LEU A 379 -9.71 12.04 26.96
N ARG A 380 -11.03 12.33 27.05
CA ARG A 380 -11.56 13.67 27.37
C ARG A 380 -10.94 14.19 28.66
N SER A 381 -11.01 13.40 29.75
CA SER A 381 -10.43 13.79 31.04
C SER A 381 -8.93 14.08 30.99
N MET A 382 -8.16 13.31 30.19
CA MET A 382 -6.72 13.51 30.06
C MET A 382 -6.34 14.73 29.23
N VAL A 383 -7.12 15.01 28.17
CA VAL A 383 -6.99 16.22 27.36
C VAL A 383 -7.35 17.45 28.19
N ASP A 384 -8.45 17.39 28.94
CA ASP A 384 -8.91 18.46 29.85
C ASP A 384 -7.90 18.76 30.96
N ALA A 385 -7.27 17.73 31.53
CA ALA A 385 -6.23 17.86 32.54
C ALA A 385 -4.88 18.40 32.00
N GLY A 386 -4.72 18.53 30.66
CA GLY A 386 -3.46 18.93 30.05
C GLY A 386 -2.32 17.92 30.26
N ALA A 387 -2.66 16.65 30.54
CA ALA A 387 -1.70 15.61 30.93
C ALA A 387 -0.85 15.07 29.76
N LEU A 388 -1.20 15.42 28.51
CA LEU A 388 -0.61 14.88 27.29
C LEU A 388 0.44 15.82 26.67
N ASN A 389 1.48 15.25 26.05
CA ASN A 389 2.41 16.02 25.23
C ASN A 389 1.73 16.53 23.93
N LYS A 390 2.39 17.40 23.16
CA LYS A 390 1.77 18.04 21.97
C LYS A 390 1.22 17.04 20.95
N ALA A 391 2.00 16.02 20.60
CA ALA A 391 1.60 15.04 19.60
C ALA A 391 0.48 14.11 20.12
N ALA A 392 0.62 13.64 21.36
CA ALA A 392 -0.37 12.78 22.01
C ALA A 392 -1.71 13.51 22.20
N ASN A 393 -1.69 14.79 22.60
CA ASN A 393 -2.89 15.60 22.78
C ASN A 393 -3.65 15.79 21.46
N ARG A 394 -2.95 16.16 20.38
CA ARG A 394 -3.56 16.31 19.06
C ARG A 394 -4.20 15.00 18.58
N ASN A 395 -3.50 13.87 18.73
CA ASN A 395 -4.04 12.58 18.32
C ASN A 395 -5.25 12.18 19.17
N ALA A 396 -5.20 12.40 20.50
CA ALA A 396 -6.32 12.15 21.39
C ALA A 396 -7.55 12.99 21.01
N ILE A 397 -7.38 14.27 20.66
CA ILE A 397 -8.47 15.12 20.18
C ILE A 397 -9.10 14.54 18.89
N ILE A 398 -8.28 14.16 17.90
CA ILE A 398 -8.79 13.56 16.67
C ILE A 398 -9.58 12.27 16.97
N SER A 399 -9.13 11.46 17.93
CA SER A 399 -9.86 10.27 18.40
C SER A 399 -11.18 10.60 19.07
N ILE A 400 -11.20 11.64 19.93
CA ILE A 400 -12.42 12.13 20.57
C ILE A 400 -13.40 12.56 19.50
N LEU A 401 -12.97 13.33 18.49
CA LEU A 401 -13.84 13.76 17.39
C LEU A 401 -14.35 12.57 16.55
N ALA A 402 -13.51 11.57 16.28
CA ALA A 402 -13.90 10.43 15.46
C ALA A 402 -14.92 9.49 16.13
N ASN A 403 -15.00 9.50 17.46
CA ASN A 403 -15.85 8.57 18.24
C ASN A 403 -16.81 9.30 19.19
N GLY A 404 -16.82 10.62 19.13
CA GLY A 404 -17.51 11.50 20.06
C GLY A 404 -18.90 11.91 19.59
N ASP A 405 -19.44 12.91 20.27
CA ASP A 405 -20.75 13.49 20.01
C ASP A 405 -20.63 14.94 19.46
N PRO A 406 -21.73 15.56 19.01
CA PRO A 406 -21.70 16.93 18.50
C PRO A 406 -21.12 17.99 19.43
N GLU A 407 -21.14 17.75 20.75
CA GLU A 407 -20.53 18.69 21.71
C GLU A 407 -19.00 18.59 21.67
N ASP A 408 -18.44 17.40 21.39
CA ASP A 408 -16.99 17.27 21.20
C ASP A 408 -16.49 18.05 19.99
N PHE A 409 -17.29 18.13 18.91
CA PHE A 409 -16.93 18.92 17.73
C PHE A 409 -16.72 20.38 18.09
N TYR A 410 -17.54 20.90 19.00
CA TYR A 410 -17.35 22.22 19.58
C TYR A 410 -16.12 22.24 20.50
N GLN A 411 -16.16 21.49 21.61
CA GLN A 411 -15.20 21.58 22.72
C GLN A 411 -13.75 21.23 22.34
N TYR A 412 -13.57 20.24 21.47
CA TYR A 412 -12.25 19.72 21.09
C TYR A 412 -11.87 20.07 19.65
N GLY A 413 -12.86 20.22 18.77
CA GLY A 413 -12.66 20.58 17.38
C GLY A 413 -12.42 22.07 17.21
N ILE A 414 -13.49 22.87 17.29
CA ILE A 414 -13.48 24.27 16.84
C ILE A 414 -13.28 25.31 17.94
N HIS A 415 -13.40 24.97 19.23
CA HIS A 415 -13.26 25.94 20.31
C HIS A 415 -11.82 26.50 20.36
N PRO A 416 -11.58 27.80 20.09
CA PRO A 416 -10.23 28.33 19.92
C PRO A 416 -9.38 28.21 21.20
N ASP A 417 -9.98 28.42 22.38
CA ASP A 417 -9.24 28.35 23.65
C ASP A 417 -8.72 26.95 23.97
N ARG A 418 -9.31 25.89 23.39
CA ARG A 418 -8.82 24.51 23.56
C ARG A 418 -7.41 24.35 22.99
N HIS A 419 -7.08 25.14 21.96
CA HIS A 419 -5.83 25.06 21.23
C HIS A 419 -4.81 26.09 21.70
N MET A 420 -5.06 26.71 22.86
CA MET A 420 -4.12 27.59 23.54
C MET A 420 -3.20 26.78 24.46
N ARG A 421 -1.88 26.91 24.27
CA ARG A 421 -0.88 26.30 25.14
C ARG A 421 0.14 27.34 25.58
N ASN A 422 0.35 27.48 26.89
CA ASN A 422 1.24 28.50 27.46
C ASN A 422 0.93 29.91 26.93
N LYS A 423 -0.37 30.25 26.82
CA LYS A 423 -0.89 31.52 26.26
C LYS A 423 -0.54 31.76 24.78
N LYS A 424 -0.09 30.75 24.04
CA LYS A 424 0.15 30.80 22.59
C LYS A 424 -0.82 29.88 21.87
N TYR A 425 -1.38 30.36 20.78
CA TYR A 425 -2.29 29.60 19.94
C TYR A 425 -1.51 28.62 19.05
N ASP A 426 -1.81 27.32 19.14
CA ASP A 426 -1.12 26.27 18.38
C ASP A 426 -1.77 26.05 17.01
N ILE A 427 -1.48 26.97 16.09
CA ILE A 427 -2.03 26.98 14.72
C ILE A 427 -1.85 25.63 14.02
N VAL A 428 -0.68 25.00 14.15
CA VAL A 428 -0.36 23.76 13.42
C VAL A 428 -1.22 22.60 13.94
N SER A 429 -1.39 22.47 15.25
CA SER A 429 -2.21 21.40 15.82
C SER A 429 -3.69 21.60 15.52
N HIS A 430 -4.20 22.83 15.68
CA HIS A 430 -5.61 23.12 15.42
C HIS A 430 -5.98 22.95 13.94
N ALA A 431 -5.12 23.40 13.01
CA ALA A 431 -5.34 23.18 11.58
C ALA A 431 -5.51 21.69 11.22
N VAL A 432 -4.66 20.82 11.77
CA VAL A 432 -4.75 19.37 11.57
C VAL A 432 -6.04 18.80 12.17
N ILE A 433 -6.47 19.31 13.34
CA ILE A 433 -7.70 18.90 14.01
C ILE A 433 -8.94 19.33 13.21
N LEU A 434 -8.98 20.55 12.68
CA LEU A 434 -10.08 21.04 11.85
C LEU A 434 -10.20 20.24 10.55
N GLU A 435 -9.08 19.89 9.91
CA GLU A 435 -9.11 19.07 8.69
C GLU A 435 -9.59 17.65 8.99
N ALA A 436 -9.17 17.07 10.12
CA ALA A 436 -9.67 15.77 10.57
C ALA A 436 -11.19 15.82 10.86
N LEU A 437 -11.66 16.90 11.50
CA LEU A 437 -13.09 17.12 11.73
C LEU A 437 -13.87 17.25 10.42
N ALA A 438 -13.34 17.99 9.44
CA ALA A 438 -13.97 18.13 8.13
C ALA A 438 -14.09 16.77 7.43
N GLN A 439 -13.05 15.92 7.49
CA GLN A 439 -13.12 14.55 6.97
C GLN A 439 -14.16 13.69 7.67
N ILE A 440 -14.31 13.81 9.00
CA ILE A 440 -15.33 13.09 9.77
C ILE A 440 -16.73 13.52 9.33
N LEU A 441 -16.94 14.82 9.12
CA LEU A 441 -18.24 15.40 8.76
C LEU A 441 -18.63 15.24 7.29
N GLU A 442 -17.71 14.88 6.39
CA GLU A 442 -18.03 14.59 4.97
C GLU A 442 -19.14 13.52 4.83
N ALA A 443 -19.21 12.55 5.77
CA ALA A 443 -20.23 11.50 5.77
C ALA A 443 -21.52 11.86 6.55
N ASN A 444 -21.46 12.86 7.44
CA ASN A 444 -22.60 13.26 8.26
C ASN A 444 -22.54 14.76 8.60
N PRO A 445 -22.80 15.66 7.62
CA PRO A 445 -22.59 17.08 7.83
C PRO A 445 -23.56 17.70 8.83
N ALA A 446 -24.76 17.13 8.97
CA ALA A 446 -25.80 17.58 9.91
C ALA A 446 -25.40 17.42 11.39
N ALA A 447 -24.32 16.68 11.68
CA ALA A 447 -23.85 16.49 13.04
C ALA A 447 -23.17 17.73 13.64
N LEU A 448 -22.82 18.74 12.83
CA LEU A 448 -22.31 20.03 13.30
C LEU A 448 -23.48 21.02 13.48
N PRO A 449 -23.86 21.41 14.72
CA PRO A 449 -25.04 22.24 14.92
C PRO A 449 -24.80 23.71 14.58
N GLU A 450 -25.83 24.40 14.10
CA GLU A 450 -25.76 25.81 13.67
C GLU A 450 -25.33 26.79 14.79
N LYS A 451 -25.53 26.43 16.07
CA LYS A 451 -25.01 27.20 17.22
C LYS A 451 -23.50 27.48 17.12
N ASN A 452 -22.76 26.65 16.37
CA ASN A 452 -21.32 26.74 16.19
C ASN A 452 -20.90 27.74 15.09
N LEU A 453 -21.85 28.25 14.30
CA LEU A 453 -21.57 29.09 13.13
C LEU A 453 -20.74 30.33 13.49
N GLN A 454 -21.03 31.00 14.61
CA GLN A 454 -20.30 32.21 14.98
C GLN A 454 -18.80 31.93 15.23
N VAL A 455 -18.46 30.79 15.83
CA VAL A 455 -17.06 30.39 16.04
C VAL A 455 -16.39 30.09 14.71
N LEU A 456 -17.07 29.38 13.81
CA LEU A 456 -16.54 29.10 12.47
C LEU A 456 -16.33 30.36 11.64
N LYS A 457 -17.23 31.36 11.72
CA LYS A 457 -17.05 32.67 11.09
C LYS A 457 -15.77 33.35 11.57
N ASN A 458 -15.51 33.31 12.88
CA ASN A 458 -14.28 33.88 13.46
C ASN A 458 -13.03 33.10 13.01
N LEU A 459 -13.09 31.77 12.95
CA LEU A 459 -11.97 30.94 12.46
C LEU A 459 -11.72 31.16 10.95
N ALA A 460 -12.77 31.37 10.15
CA ALA A 460 -12.65 31.68 8.72
C ALA A 460 -11.93 33.00 8.46
N LEU A 461 -12.10 33.98 9.36
CA LEU A 461 -11.39 35.28 9.34
C LEU A 461 -10.01 35.24 10.03
N HIS A 462 -9.55 34.09 10.48
CA HIS A 462 -8.27 33.99 11.18
C HIS A 462 -7.11 34.43 10.26
N THR A 463 -6.15 35.18 10.82
CA THR A 463 -5.03 35.77 10.07
C THR A 463 -4.15 34.73 9.38
N ASP A 464 -4.07 33.54 9.96
CA ASP A 464 -3.39 32.38 9.37
C ASP A 464 -4.37 31.50 8.60
N LYS A 465 -4.15 31.37 7.28
CA LYS A 465 -4.97 30.58 6.37
C LYS A 465 -5.07 29.10 6.71
N ARG A 466 -4.11 28.54 7.46
CA ARG A 466 -4.16 27.14 7.92
C ARG A 466 -5.36 26.87 8.83
N ILE A 467 -5.92 27.91 9.44
CA ILE A 467 -7.16 27.85 10.22
C ILE A 467 -8.37 28.21 9.36
N GLY A 468 -8.27 29.28 8.58
CA GLY A 468 -9.39 29.79 7.78
C GLY A 468 -9.89 28.83 6.72
N ILE A 469 -8.97 28.11 6.04
CA ILE A 469 -9.33 27.17 4.97
C ILE A 469 -10.18 25.98 5.49
N PRO A 470 -9.75 25.23 6.52
CA PRO A 470 -10.59 24.19 7.11
C PRO A 470 -11.91 24.73 7.70
N ALA A 471 -11.93 25.93 8.27
CA ALA A 471 -13.15 26.54 8.78
C ALA A 471 -14.17 26.82 7.68
N LEU A 472 -13.74 27.34 6.52
CA LEU A 472 -14.59 27.53 5.34
C LEU A 472 -15.11 26.19 4.80
N LYS A 473 -14.27 25.14 4.82
CA LYS A 473 -14.70 23.78 4.45
C LYS A 473 -15.80 23.26 5.38
N LEU A 474 -15.67 23.47 6.70
CA LEU A 474 -16.69 23.08 7.68
C LEU A 474 -18.01 23.86 7.50
N ILE A 475 -17.93 25.16 7.20
CA ILE A 475 -19.10 26.01 6.89
C ILE A 475 -19.84 25.47 5.65
N GLY A 476 -19.10 25.15 4.58
CA GLY A 476 -19.66 24.61 3.35
C GLY A 476 -20.30 23.23 3.57
N LEU A 477 -19.58 22.30 4.19
CA LEU A 477 -20.09 20.96 4.49
C LEU A 477 -21.39 21.00 5.29
N ALA A 478 -21.46 21.84 6.33
CA ALA A 478 -22.65 21.97 7.17
C ALA A 478 -23.77 22.83 6.54
N ALA A 479 -23.59 23.33 5.32
CA ALA A 479 -24.55 24.15 4.58
C ALA A 479 -25.08 25.37 5.37
N PHE A 480 -24.22 26.04 6.14
CA PHE A 480 -24.62 27.20 6.95
C PHE A 480 -24.83 28.45 6.08
N ASN A 481 -26.00 28.56 5.45
CA ASN A 481 -26.36 29.63 4.51
C ASN A 481 -26.22 31.04 5.09
N ASP A 482 -26.42 31.22 6.40
CA ASP A 482 -26.21 32.47 7.14
C ASP A 482 -24.74 32.94 7.15
N ALA A 483 -23.80 32.12 6.65
CA ALA A 483 -22.42 32.50 6.39
C ALA A 483 -22.19 33.17 5.03
N SER A 484 -23.18 33.22 4.14
CA SER A 484 -22.99 33.66 2.74
C SER A 484 -22.29 35.02 2.64
N GLY A 485 -22.70 36.03 3.42
CA GLY A 485 -22.08 37.36 3.36
C GLY A 485 -20.57 37.37 3.68
N ILE A 486 -20.12 36.63 4.69
CA ILE A 486 -18.69 36.57 5.06
C ILE A 486 -17.89 35.74 4.06
N VAL A 487 -18.48 34.68 3.52
CA VAL A 487 -17.83 33.84 2.50
C VAL A 487 -17.66 34.63 1.20
N VAL A 488 -18.68 35.40 0.77
CA VAL A 488 -18.62 36.29 -0.39
C VAL A 488 -17.56 37.38 -0.19
N GLU A 489 -17.49 37.97 1.00
CA GLU A 489 -16.47 38.96 1.35
C GLU A 489 -15.07 38.37 1.14
N ILE A 490 -14.78 37.22 1.76
CA ILE A 490 -13.47 36.56 1.65
C ILE A 490 -13.15 36.23 0.19
N ALA A 491 -14.09 35.67 -0.58
CA ALA A 491 -13.85 35.28 -1.97
C ALA A 491 -13.52 36.47 -2.89
N THR A 492 -14.16 37.62 -2.67
CA THR A 492 -14.14 38.74 -3.63
C THR A 492 -13.09 39.81 -3.32
N ARG A 493 -12.78 40.04 -2.04
CA ARG A 493 -11.78 41.02 -1.62
C ARG A 493 -10.36 40.59 -2.01
N GLU A 494 -9.59 41.52 -2.57
CA GLU A 494 -8.26 41.23 -3.11
C GLU A 494 -7.15 41.15 -2.05
N ASP A 495 -7.39 41.66 -0.84
CA ASP A 495 -6.44 41.68 0.27
C ASP A 495 -6.34 40.33 1.02
N TYR A 496 -7.25 39.38 0.77
CA TYR A 496 -7.14 38.02 1.30
C TYR A 496 -6.20 37.13 0.47
N ASP A 497 -5.59 36.15 1.15
CA ASP A 497 -4.70 35.15 0.53
C ASP A 497 -5.44 34.36 -0.58
N PRO A 498 -4.84 34.18 -1.77
CA PRO A 498 -5.49 33.50 -2.89
C PRO A 498 -6.01 32.08 -2.59
N GLU A 499 -5.36 31.30 -1.73
CA GLU A 499 -5.82 29.95 -1.35
C GLU A 499 -7.04 30.02 -0.43
N LEU A 500 -7.09 31.00 0.47
CA LEU A 500 -8.25 31.25 1.33
C LEU A 500 -9.47 31.66 0.48
N ARG A 501 -9.25 32.50 -0.54
CA ARG A 501 -10.29 32.90 -1.50
C ARG A 501 -10.85 31.73 -2.29
N VAL A 502 -9.99 30.77 -2.69
CA VAL A 502 -10.42 29.52 -3.35
C VAL A 502 -11.27 28.67 -2.41
N ALA A 503 -10.88 28.53 -1.14
CA ALA A 503 -11.67 27.83 -0.14
C ALA A 503 -13.04 28.48 0.06
N ALA A 504 -13.11 29.82 0.06
CA ALA A 504 -14.37 30.55 0.15
C ALA A 504 -15.26 30.33 -1.09
N LEU A 505 -14.69 30.33 -2.30
CA LEU A 505 -15.44 30.01 -3.53
C LEU A 505 -16.03 28.59 -3.50
N ARG A 506 -15.28 27.61 -2.97
CA ARG A 506 -15.81 26.26 -2.76
C ARG A 506 -17.01 26.29 -1.80
N ALA A 507 -16.85 26.93 -0.64
CA ALA A 507 -17.94 27.05 0.33
C ALA A 507 -19.18 27.76 -0.28
N MET A 508 -19.00 28.77 -1.14
CA MET A 508 -20.14 29.39 -1.85
C MET A 508 -20.92 28.39 -2.71
N GLY A 509 -20.28 27.36 -3.25
CA GLY A 509 -20.96 26.32 -4.01
C GLY A 509 -21.76 25.34 -3.15
N ASP A 510 -21.43 25.23 -1.88
CA ASP A 510 -22.14 24.40 -0.90
C ASP A 510 -23.26 25.18 -0.19
N LEU A 511 -23.20 26.53 -0.23
CA LEU A 511 -24.18 27.43 0.36
C LEU A 511 -25.20 27.92 -0.69
N ASP A 512 -26.37 27.30 -0.75
CA ASP A 512 -27.45 27.58 -1.70
C ASP A 512 -28.14 28.94 -1.42
N THR A 513 -27.49 30.03 -1.81
CA THR A 513 -28.03 31.39 -1.70
C THR A 513 -27.97 32.13 -3.04
N ALA A 514 -28.97 32.96 -3.31
CA ALA A 514 -29.03 33.77 -4.53
C ALA A 514 -27.83 34.73 -4.66
N GLU A 515 -27.27 35.20 -3.55
CA GLU A 515 -26.06 36.04 -3.56
C GLU A 515 -24.84 35.25 -4.07
N ASN A 516 -24.63 34.05 -3.53
CA ASN A 516 -23.53 33.16 -3.92
C ASN A 516 -23.63 32.80 -5.40
N HIS A 517 -24.83 32.45 -5.88
CA HIS A 517 -25.08 32.10 -7.29
C HIS A 517 -24.67 33.25 -8.22
N ASN A 518 -25.16 34.46 -7.94
CA ASN A 518 -24.86 35.63 -8.75
C ASN A 518 -23.36 35.95 -8.77
N LYS A 519 -22.66 35.80 -7.64
CA LYS A 519 -21.22 36.05 -7.56
C LYS A 519 -20.40 34.98 -8.29
N LEU A 520 -20.77 33.71 -8.18
CA LEU A 520 -20.11 32.61 -8.88
C LEU A 520 -20.27 32.70 -10.39
N ILE A 521 -21.47 33.01 -10.90
CA ILE A 521 -21.70 33.25 -12.33
C ILE A 521 -20.79 34.38 -12.86
N ASN A 522 -20.70 35.49 -12.11
CA ASN A 522 -19.85 36.61 -12.49
C ASN A 522 -18.36 36.25 -12.52
N LEU A 523 -17.86 35.50 -11.53
CA LEU A 523 -16.45 35.10 -11.45
C LEU A 523 -16.09 34.01 -12.46
N ALA A 524 -17.03 33.13 -12.81
CA ALA A 524 -16.85 32.11 -13.83
C ALA A 524 -16.79 32.70 -15.25
N ARG A 525 -17.54 33.79 -15.51
CA ARG A 525 -17.64 34.44 -16.82
C ARG A 525 -16.64 35.58 -17.06
N LYS A 526 -16.16 36.28 -16.03
CA LYS A 526 -15.18 37.39 -16.16
C LYS A 526 -13.74 36.89 -16.37
N ASP A 527 -12.86 37.78 -16.81
CA ASP A 527 -11.39 37.60 -16.77
C ASP A 527 -10.85 37.72 -15.33
N ALA A 528 -11.40 36.91 -14.43
CA ALA A 528 -10.83 36.69 -13.11
C ALA A 528 -9.48 35.94 -13.24
N LYS A 529 -8.65 36.01 -12.19
CA LYS A 529 -7.39 35.23 -12.12
C LYS A 529 -7.69 33.74 -12.39
N PRO A 530 -6.87 33.05 -13.21
CA PRO A 530 -7.12 31.65 -13.64
C PRO A 530 -7.60 30.70 -12.54
N MET A 531 -6.92 30.73 -11.38
CA MET A 531 -7.25 29.89 -10.22
C MET A 531 -8.65 30.15 -9.65
N LEU A 532 -9.05 31.43 -9.55
CA LEU A 532 -10.36 31.82 -9.03
C LEU A 532 -11.48 31.51 -10.03
N ARG A 533 -11.21 31.72 -11.32
CA ARG A 533 -12.16 31.40 -12.40
C ARG A 533 -12.44 29.89 -12.45
N SER A 534 -11.37 29.08 -12.39
CA SER A 534 -11.48 27.62 -12.34
C SER A 534 -12.31 27.15 -11.14
N GLN A 535 -12.01 27.63 -9.93
CA GLN A 535 -12.78 27.25 -8.74
C GLN A 535 -14.23 27.76 -8.81
N ALA A 536 -14.48 28.96 -9.36
CA ALA A 536 -15.83 29.48 -9.52
C ALA A 536 -16.68 28.61 -10.45
N ILE A 537 -16.12 28.13 -11.57
CA ILE A 537 -16.79 27.19 -12.48
C ILE A 537 -17.13 25.88 -11.77
N MET A 538 -16.17 25.30 -11.04
CA MET A 538 -16.38 24.04 -10.31
C MET A 538 -17.44 24.17 -9.20
N SER A 539 -17.50 25.34 -8.56
CA SER A 539 -18.48 25.62 -7.50
C SER A 539 -19.86 25.89 -8.13
N LEU A 540 -19.91 26.61 -9.26
CA LEU A 540 -21.13 26.85 -10.05
C LEU A 540 -21.80 25.56 -10.52
N ALA A 541 -21.00 24.56 -10.89
CA ALA A 541 -21.49 23.24 -11.26
C ALA A 541 -22.31 22.57 -10.15
N GLN A 542 -22.16 22.99 -8.88
CA GLN A 542 -22.93 22.42 -7.78
C GLN A 542 -24.43 22.66 -7.89
N PHE A 543 -24.84 23.80 -8.44
CA PHE A 543 -26.23 24.27 -8.40
C PHE A 543 -26.79 24.70 -9.77
N ASP A 544 -25.97 25.26 -10.66
CA ASP A 544 -26.37 25.67 -12.02
C ASP A 544 -25.42 25.06 -13.05
N LEU A 545 -25.69 23.79 -13.34
CA LEU A 545 -24.91 22.99 -14.25
C LEU A 545 -24.88 23.56 -15.70
N PRO A 546 -26.00 24.05 -16.29
CA PRO A 546 -25.96 24.72 -17.59
C PRO A 546 -25.04 25.94 -17.63
N SER A 547 -25.15 26.87 -16.66
CA SER A 547 -24.28 28.05 -16.64
C SER A 547 -22.81 27.70 -16.38
N ALA A 548 -22.56 26.67 -15.57
CA ALA A 548 -21.21 26.14 -15.35
C ALA A 548 -20.62 25.55 -16.64
N ALA A 549 -21.40 24.76 -17.38
CA ALA A 549 -20.99 24.16 -18.64
C ALA A 549 -20.67 25.22 -19.71
N GLU A 550 -21.48 26.29 -19.80
CA GLU A 550 -21.19 27.42 -20.70
C GLU A 550 -19.88 28.12 -20.33
N ALA A 551 -19.70 28.47 -19.05
CA ALA A 551 -18.48 29.14 -18.58
C ALA A 551 -17.24 28.24 -18.71
N ALA A 552 -17.40 26.93 -18.50
CA ALA A 552 -16.36 25.93 -18.72
C ALA A 552 -16.00 25.84 -20.20
N ALA A 553 -16.97 25.74 -21.11
CA ALA A 553 -16.71 25.70 -22.54
C ALA A 553 -15.95 26.94 -23.01
N ASP A 554 -16.33 28.15 -22.58
CA ASP A 554 -15.60 29.40 -22.90
C ASP A 554 -14.15 29.39 -22.38
N TYR A 555 -13.92 28.81 -21.21
CA TYR A 555 -12.58 28.80 -20.60
C TYR A 555 -11.68 27.69 -21.13
N LEU A 556 -12.23 26.49 -21.37
CA LEU A 556 -11.51 25.29 -21.83
C LEU A 556 -11.02 25.41 -23.27
N VAL A 557 -11.68 26.20 -24.12
CA VAL A 557 -11.24 26.42 -25.52
C VAL A 557 -10.01 27.33 -25.63
N LYS A 558 -9.60 28.00 -24.54
CA LYS A 558 -8.40 28.83 -24.53
C LYS A 558 -7.16 27.96 -24.46
N GLU A 559 -6.33 28.00 -25.51
CA GLU A 559 -5.08 27.20 -25.62
C GLU A 559 -4.05 27.49 -24.50
N THR A 560 -4.24 28.55 -23.72
CA THR A 560 -3.39 28.97 -22.60
C THR A 560 -3.82 28.41 -21.23
N ILE A 561 -4.89 27.62 -21.16
CA ILE A 561 -5.36 27.04 -19.90
C ILE A 561 -4.32 26.04 -19.34
N LEU A 562 -4.08 26.11 -18.02
CA LEU A 562 -3.26 25.11 -17.35
C LEU A 562 -4.00 23.77 -17.31
N GLU A 563 -3.28 22.70 -17.66
CA GLU A 563 -3.81 21.33 -17.71
C GLU A 563 -4.48 20.89 -16.40
N SER A 564 -3.95 21.33 -15.25
CA SER A 564 -4.56 21.06 -13.94
C SER A 564 -5.93 21.72 -13.75
N TYR A 565 -6.13 22.94 -14.25
CA TYR A 565 -7.43 23.63 -14.16
C TYR A 565 -8.45 23.01 -15.11
N ALA A 566 -8.03 22.70 -16.34
CA ALA A 566 -8.88 22.00 -17.30
C ALA A 566 -9.33 20.64 -16.74
N SER A 567 -8.40 19.83 -16.22
CA SER A 567 -8.69 18.54 -15.60
C SER A 567 -9.70 18.65 -14.44
N ASN A 568 -9.48 19.59 -13.51
CA ASN A 568 -10.37 19.78 -12.36
C ASN A 568 -11.77 20.27 -12.77
N ILE A 569 -11.89 21.14 -13.78
CA ILE A 569 -13.17 21.61 -14.32
C ILE A 569 -13.93 20.45 -14.97
N LEU A 570 -13.25 19.68 -15.83
CA LEU A 570 -13.84 18.52 -16.51
C LEU A 570 -14.38 17.53 -15.47
N ALA A 571 -13.57 17.12 -14.50
CA ALA A 571 -13.98 16.20 -13.44
C ALA A 571 -15.19 16.75 -12.63
N SER A 572 -15.23 18.06 -12.34
CA SER A 572 -16.35 18.65 -11.58
C SER A 572 -17.69 18.60 -12.32
N LEU A 573 -17.66 18.57 -13.66
CA LEU A 573 -18.85 18.51 -14.51
C LEU A 573 -19.22 17.08 -14.88
N THR A 574 -18.25 16.25 -15.30
CA THR A 574 -18.52 14.87 -15.75
C THR A 574 -19.00 13.96 -14.64
N HIS A 575 -18.71 14.28 -13.37
CA HIS A 575 -19.20 13.52 -12.22
C HIS A 575 -20.62 13.90 -11.77
N LYS A 576 -21.29 14.81 -12.49
CA LYS A 576 -22.66 15.23 -12.22
C LYS A 576 -23.62 14.70 -13.27
N ALA A 577 -24.81 14.28 -12.83
CA ALA A 577 -25.88 13.87 -13.72
C ALA A 577 -26.18 14.97 -14.76
N GLY A 578 -26.11 14.61 -16.05
CA GLY A 578 -26.31 15.54 -17.16
C GLY A 578 -25.14 16.51 -17.44
N GLY A 579 -24.06 16.48 -16.67
CA GLY A 579 -22.96 17.44 -16.80
C GLY A 579 -22.13 17.26 -18.06
N SER A 580 -21.84 16.02 -18.44
CA SER A 580 -21.21 15.70 -19.72
C SER A 580 -22.04 16.18 -20.91
N HIS A 581 -23.36 15.96 -20.87
CA HIS A 581 -24.28 16.41 -21.90
C HIS A 581 -24.30 17.94 -22.02
N ALA A 582 -24.45 18.64 -20.89
CA ALA A 582 -24.46 20.11 -20.85
C ALA A 582 -23.15 20.71 -21.38
N LEU A 583 -22.01 20.14 -20.99
CA LEU A 583 -20.71 20.60 -21.48
C LEU A 583 -20.49 20.25 -22.97
N ALA A 584 -20.93 19.08 -23.43
CA ALA A 584 -20.86 18.70 -24.84
C ALA A 584 -21.68 19.67 -25.72
N GLU A 585 -22.89 20.01 -25.30
CA GLU A 585 -23.74 21.01 -25.97
C GLU A 585 -23.08 22.41 -25.96
N ALA A 586 -22.52 22.83 -24.84
CA ALA A 586 -21.81 24.11 -24.75
C ALA A 586 -20.56 24.15 -25.65
N LEU A 587 -19.79 23.06 -25.72
CA LEU A 587 -18.64 22.93 -26.61
C LEU A 587 -19.04 22.88 -28.09
N ARG A 588 -20.19 22.30 -28.46
CA ARG A 588 -20.70 22.34 -29.84
C ARG A 588 -21.08 23.75 -30.27
N LYS A 589 -21.56 24.58 -29.34
CA LYS A 589 -21.95 25.97 -29.59
C LYS A 589 -20.75 26.93 -29.68
N ASN A 590 -19.62 26.58 -29.06
CA ASN A 590 -18.40 27.39 -29.06
C ASN A 590 -17.37 26.87 -30.06
N PRO A 591 -16.80 27.72 -30.96
CA PRO A 591 -15.75 27.29 -31.88
C PRO A 591 -14.51 26.80 -31.11
N ILE A 592 -14.16 25.52 -31.25
CA ILE A 592 -12.93 24.94 -30.68
C ILE A 592 -11.95 24.62 -31.82
N SER A 593 -10.68 25.03 -31.66
CA SER A 593 -9.63 24.68 -32.63
C SER A 593 -9.35 23.18 -32.59
N ALA A 594 -8.90 22.58 -33.69
CA ALA A 594 -8.50 21.17 -33.70
C ALA A 594 -7.36 20.89 -32.69
N ALA A 595 -6.51 21.89 -32.42
CA ALA A 595 -5.46 21.80 -31.40
C ALA A 595 -6.03 21.79 -29.97
N ALA A 596 -6.96 22.69 -29.65
CA ALA A 596 -7.65 22.72 -28.36
C ALA A 596 -8.51 21.45 -28.15
N ALA A 597 -9.17 20.95 -29.18
CA ALA A 597 -9.94 19.71 -29.13
C ALA A 597 -9.04 18.50 -28.80
N LYS A 598 -7.90 18.35 -29.49
CA LYS A 598 -6.89 17.31 -29.20
C LYS A 598 -6.30 17.47 -27.80
N HIS A 599 -6.07 18.70 -27.35
CA HIS A 599 -5.58 18.98 -26.00
C HIS A 599 -6.57 18.52 -24.94
N LEU A 600 -7.86 18.89 -25.07
CA LEU A 600 -8.91 18.47 -24.14
C LEU A 600 -9.17 16.96 -24.18
N GLN A 601 -9.10 16.33 -25.35
CA GLN A 601 -9.16 14.86 -25.47
C GLN A 601 -8.04 14.21 -24.66
N ARG A 602 -6.80 14.69 -24.82
CA ARG A 602 -5.66 14.20 -24.05
C ARG A 602 -5.87 14.38 -22.55
N ILE A 603 -6.45 15.50 -22.12
CA ILE A 603 -6.77 15.75 -20.70
C ILE A 603 -7.87 14.81 -20.21
N LEU A 604 -8.95 14.59 -20.97
CA LEU A 604 -10.01 13.64 -20.62
C LEU A 604 -9.47 12.21 -20.48
N TYR A 605 -8.57 11.81 -21.38
CA TYR A 605 -7.89 10.52 -21.28
C TYR A 605 -6.95 10.48 -20.08
N ALA A 606 -6.15 11.52 -19.86
CA ALA A 606 -5.21 11.59 -18.76
C ALA A 606 -5.87 11.72 -17.37
N SER A 607 -7.09 12.24 -17.32
CA SER A 607 -7.91 12.35 -16.10
C SER A 607 -8.73 11.11 -15.81
N GLY A 608 -8.75 10.10 -16.69
CA GLY A 608 -9.53 8.87 -16.48
C GLY A 608 -11.04 9.06 -16.63
N THR A 609 -11.49 10.15 -17.27
CA THR A 609 -12.89 10.44 -17.58
C THR A 609 -13.17 10.45 -19.09
N PRO A 610 -12.98 9.35 -19.84
CA PRO A 610 -13.37 9.30 -21.24
C PRO A 610 -14.91 9.25 -21.34
N ASP A 611 -15.55 10.42 -21.34
CA ASP A 611 -16.99 10.53 -21.54
C ASP A 611 -17.33 10.45 -23.04
N PRO A 612 -18.14 9.47 -23.49
CA PRO A 612 -18.41 9.26 -24.92
C PRO A 612 -19.05 10.47 -25.61
N GLU A 613 -19.88 11.24 -24.90
CA GLU A 613 -20.59 12.37 -25.47
C GLU A 613 -19.69 13.59 -25.63
N LEU A 614 -18.84 13.85 -24.64
CA LEU A 614 -17.79 14.87 -24.73
C LEU A 614 -16.76 14.51 -25.79
N LEU A 615 -16.32 13.26 -25.85
CA LEU A 615 -15.40 12.79 -26.88
C LEU A 615 -16.03 12.94 -28.26
N ALA A 616 -17.32 12.65 -28.44
CA ALA A 616 -18.03 12.88 -29.71
C ALA A 616 -18.04 14.38 -30.09
N ALA A 617 -18.31 15.28 -29.14
CA ALA A 617 -18.27 16.72 -29.38
C ALA A 617 -16.86 17.20 -29.76
N LEU A 618 -15.82 16.71 -29.08
CA LEU A 618 -14.43 17.05 -29.40
C LEU A 618 -13.98 16.43 -30.74
N ASN A 619 -14.43 15.22 -31.06
CA ASN A 619 -14.13 14.54 -32.32
C ASN A 619 -14.77 15.25 -33.53
N GLN A 620 -15.99 15.77 -33.39
CA GLN A 620 -16.64 16.58 -34.42
C GLN A 620 -15.85 17.84 -34.77
N ALA A 621 -15.07 18.39 -33.82
CA ALA A 621 -14.19 19.52 -34.08
C ALA A 621 -12.77 19.12 -34.54
N SER A 622 -12.42 17.84 -34.46
CA SER A 622 -11.11 17.27 -34.78
C SER A 622 -11.19 16.26 -35.94
N ILE A 623 -12.01 16.54 -36.98
CA ILE A 623 -12.44 15.68 -38.12
C ILE A 623 -11.33 14.84 -38.81
N GLU A 624 -10.05 15.01 -38.51
CA GLU A 624 -8.98 14.25 -39.14
C GLU A 624 -8.63 12.85 -38.56
N SER A 625 -9.14 12.35 -37.43
CA SER A 625 -8.54 11.10 -36.88
C SER A 625 -9.34 10.18 -35.95
N ASN A 626 -10.48 9.65 -36.36
CA ASN A 626 -10.93 8.35 -35.83
C ASN A 626 -11.39 7.50 -37.00
N LYS A 627 -10.52 6.61 -37.48
CA LYS A 627 -10.91 5.60 -38.44
C LYS A 627 -11.34 4.41 -37.62
N ASP A 628 -12.65 4.12 -37.58
CA ASP A 628 -13.12 2.83 -37.08
C ASP A 628 -12.50 1.71 -37.92
N ARG A 629 -11.35 1.19 -37.47
CA ARG A 629 -10.62 0.14 -38.14
C ARG A 629 -11.39 -1.17 -37.91
N ALA A 630 -11.89 -1.77 -38.99
CA ALA A 630 -12.45 -3.10 -38.93
C ALA A 630 -11.40 -4.10 -38.39
N TYR A 631 -11.85 -5.07 -37.58
CA TYR A 631 -10.98 -6.11 -37.06
C TYR A 631 -10.32 -6.92 -38.20
N ASP A 632 -9.00 -7.09 -38.14
CA ASP A 632 -8.22 -7.79 -39.15
C ASP A 632 -7.12 -8.65 -38.52
N ALA A 633 -7.35 -9.97 -38.49
CA ALA A 633 -6.41 -10.94 -37.94
C ALA A 633 -5.10 -11.05 -38.74
N SER A 634 -5.14 -10.79 -40.06
CA SER A 634 -3.95 -10.86 -40.91
C SER A 634 -3.02 -9.67 -40.65
N PHE A 635 -3.61 -8.49 -40.42
CA PHE A 635 -2.89 -7.30 -40.02
C PHE A 635 -2.19 -7.49 -38.67
N ILE A 636 -2.86 -8.12 -37.69
CA ILE A 636 -2.27 -8.43 -36.38
C ILE A 636 -1.00 -9.27 -36.53
N GLN A 637 -1.07 -10.36 -37.30
CA GLN A 637 0.09 -11.24 -37.51
C GLN A 637 1.23 -10.51 -38.24
N SER A 638 0.90 -9.72 -39.26
CA SER A 638 1.89 -8.93 -40.01
C SER A 638 2.60 -7.92 -39.11
N LEU A 639 1.83 -7.17 -38.31
CA LEU A 639 2.35 -6.16 -37.39
C LEU A 639 3.17 -6.79 -36.26
N ALA A 640 2.77 -7.93 -35.71
CA ALA A 640 3.57 -8.69 -34.73
C ALA A 640 4.92 -9.09 -35.31
N GLY A 641 4.94 -9.62 -36.54
CA GLY A 641 6.17 -9.95 -37.26
C GLY A 641 7.05 -8.72 -37.51
N LYS A 642 6.45 -7.59 -37.87
CA LYS A 642 7.17 -6.32 -38.10
C LYS A 642 7.76 -5.74 -36.82
N ALA A 643 6.98 -5.70 -35.74
CA ALA A 643 7.44 -5.26 -34.41
C ALA A 643 8.64 -6.10 -33.93
N ARG A 644 8.65 -7.40 -34.22
CA ARG A 644 9.79 -8.28 -33.88
C ARG A 644 11.05 -7.98 -34.69
N ARG A 645 10.93 -7.66 -35.99
CA ARG A 645 12.08 -7.45 -36.89
C ARG A 645 12.62 -6.02 -36.89
N GLU A 646 11.73 -5.04 -36.80
CA GLU A 646 12.02 -3.61 -37.07
C GLU A 646 11.70 -2.71 -35.87
N GLY A 647 11.19 -3.27 -34.77
CA GLY A 647 10.85 -2.54 -33.57
C GLY A 647 12.03 -1.85 -32.89
N ASN A 648 11.76 -0.77 -32.16
CA ASN A 648 12.77 -0.02 -31.41
C ASN A 648 12.18 0.41 -30.06
N THR A 649 12.77 -0.09 -28.98
CA THR A 649 12.29 0.11 -27.61
C THR A 649 12.26 1.58 -27.20
N GLN A 650 13.31 2.35 -27.52
CA GLN A 650 13.37 3.76 -27.12
C GLN A 650 12.32 4.62 -27.84
N ILE A 651 12.08 4.37 -29.13
CA ILE A 651 11.03 5.05 -29.89
C ILE A 651 9.65 4.64 -29.37
N GLY A 652 9.43 3.33 -29.16
CA GLY A 652 8.18 2.81 -28.62
C GLY A 652 7.84 3.39 -27.24
N GLN A 653 8.82 3.50 -26.34
CA GLN A 653 8.65 4.13 -25.03
C GLN A 653 8.27 5.61 -25.15
N ARG A 654 8.90 6.37 -26.06
CA ARG A 654 8.51 7.77 -26.31
C ARG A 654 7.09 7.88 -26.85
N LEU A 655 6.69 6.97 -27.73
CA LEU A 655 5.32 6.92 -28.26
C LEU A 655 4.31 6.58 -27.16
N PHE A 656 4.63 5.63 -26.27
CA PHE A 656 3.80 5.29 -25.11
C PHE A 656 3.52 6.51 -24.23
N SER A 657 4.56 7.31 -23.92
CA SER A 657 4.38 8.56 -23.18
C SER A 657 3.66 9.65 -24.00
N LYS A 658 3.95 9.76 -25.30
CA LYS A 658 3.32 10.74 -26.21
C LYS A 658 1.80 10.51 -26.33
N LEU A 659 1.37 9.24 -26.33
CA LEU A 659 -0.03 8.83 -26.35
C LEU A 659 -0.69 8.83 -24.97
N ALA A 660 0.02 9.29 -23.92
CA ALA A 660 -0.45 9.32 -22.53
C ALA A 660 -0.87 7.94 -21.98
N CYS A 661 -0.32 6.84 -22.50
CA CYS A 661 -0.60 5.51 -21.97
C CYS A 661 -0.18 5.38 -20.49
N ASN A 662 0.86 6.11 -20.09
CA ASN A 662 1.34 6.20 -18.70
C ASN A 662 0.38 6.93 -17.75
N ALA A 663 -0.65 7.63 -18.25
CA ALA A 663 -1.65 8.26 -17.40
C ALA A 663 -2.62 7.22 -16.80
N CYS A 664 -2.87 6.13 -17.52
CA CYS A 664 -3.72 5.04 -17.03
C CYS A 664 -2.90 3.85 -16.55
N HIS A 665 -1.77 3.54 -17.20
CA HIS A 665 -1.02 2.32 -16.97
C HIS A 665 0.30 2.55 -16.24
N GLN A 666 0.57 1.70 -15.25
CA GLN A 666 1.84 1.67 -14.54
C GLN A 666 2.83 0.73 -15.23
N VAL A 667 4.08 1.16 -15.35
CA VAL A 667 5.22 0.34 -15.77
C VAL A 667 6.35 0.55 -14.78
N SER A 668 6.83 -0.54 -14.17
CA SER A 668 7.89 -0.56 -13.16
C SER A 668 7.63 0.42 -12.01
N GLY A 669 6.38 0.49 -11.55
CA GLY A 669 5.99 1.39 -10.46
C GLY A 669 5.67 2.83 -10.89
N VAL A 670 5.88 3.20 -12.15
CA VAL A 670 5.67 4.57 -12.66
C VAL A 670 4.48 4.63 -13.61
N GLY A 671 3.53 5.55 -13.36
CA GLY A 671 2.33 5.76 -14.18
C GLY A 671 1.04 5.74 -13.37
N GLY A 672 -0.08 5.61 -14.06
CA GLY A 672 -1.44 5.60 -13.48
C GLY A 672 -1.89 4.25 -12.93
N LEU A 673 -2.93 4.29 -12.10
CA LEU A 673 -3.56 3.11 -11.47
C LEU A 673 -4.96 2.81 -12.03
N VAL A 674 -5.38 3.52 -13.07
CA VAL A 674 -6.71 3.38 -13.68
C VAL A 674 -6.75 2.13 -14.56
N GLY A 675 -5.77 1.96 -15.42
CA GLY A 675 -5.60 0.77 -16.25
C GLY A 675 -4.83 -0.35 -15.55
N PRO A 676 -4.79 -1.56 -16.13
CA PRO A 676 -3.94 -2.64 -15.63
C PRO A 676 -2.46 -2.27 -15.67
N GLU A 677 -1.72 -2.72 -14.66
CA GLU A 677 -0.26 -2.62 -14.67
C GLU A 677 0.33 -3.42 -15.84
N LEU A 678 1.27 -2.82 -16.58
CA LEU A 678 1.85 -3.36 -17.81
C LEU A 678 3.29 -3.86 -17.64
N THR A 679 3.88 -3.76 -16.46
CA THR A 679 5.31 -4.10 -16.22
C THR A 679 5.70 -5.47 -16.75
N SER A 680 4.82 -6.48 -16.64
CA SER A 680 5.08 -7.84 -17.12
C SER A 680 4.25 -8.24 -18.34
N ILE A 681 3.68 -7.29 -19.09
CA ILE A 681 2.73 -7.63 -20.15
C ILE A 681 3.38 -8.43 -21.29
N GLY A 682 4.62 -8.09 -21.68
CA GLY A 682 5.32 -8.74 -22.78
C GLY A 682 5.76 -10.18 -22.48
N SER A 683 5.95 -10.53 -21.20
CA SER A 683 6.22 -11.89 -20.76
C SER A 683 4.95 -12.70 -20.46
N THR A 684 3.82 -12.02 -20.22
CA THR A 684 2.53 -12.65 -19.90
C THR A 684 1.70 -12.95 -21.16
N LEU A 685 1.50 -11.94 -22.01
CA LEU A 685 0.65 -12.01 -23.22
C LEU A 685 1.47 -12.20 -24.49
N SER A 686 0.86 -12.77 -25.54
CA SER A 686 1.49 -12.82 -26.85
C SER A 686 1.48 -11.44 -27.54
N ALA A 687 2.36 -11.24 -28.51
CA ALA A 687 2.40 -10.00 -29.29
C ALA A 687 1.07 -9.74 -30.02
N GLU A 688 0.46 -10.79 -30.56
CA GLU A 688 -0.83 -10.74 -31.25
C GLU A 688 -1.94 -10.29 -30.30
N ARG A 689 -1.93 -10.80 -29.06
CA ARG A 689 -2.90 -10.42 -28.03
C ARG A 689 -2.74 -8.96 -27.59
N ILE A 690 -1.49 -8.51 -27.41
CA ILE A 690 -1.18 -7.11 -27.11
C ILE A 690 -1.68 -6.20 -28.24
N ILE A 691 -1.47 -6.57 -29.51
CA ILE A 691 -1.97 -5.79 -30.66
C ILE A 691 -3.50 -5.76 -30.68
N GLU A 692 -4.16 -6.90 -30.42
CA GLU A 692 -5.63 -6.95 -30.40
C GLU A 692 -6.21 -6.02 -29.33
N GLU A 693 -5.68 -6.08 -28.10
CA GLU A 693 -6.11 -5.22 -26.98
C GLU A 693 -5.75 -3.74 -27.20
N LEU A 694 -4.63 -3.46 -27.87
CA LEU A 694 -4.19 -2.09 -28.19
C LEU A 694 -5.06 -1.42 -29.26
N LEU A 695 -5.47 -2.16 -30.29
CA LEU A 695 -6.20 -1.60 -31.44
C LEU A 695 -7.71 -1.70 -31.28
N TRP A 696 -8.20 -2.70 -30.55
CA TRP A 696 -9.61 -2.96 -30.34
C TRP A 696 -9.91 -3.25 -28.85
N PRO A 697 -9.77 -2.24 -27.98
CA PRO A 697 -9.81 -2.41 -26.53
C PRO A 697 -11.13 -2.98 -25.98
N ASP A 698 -12.24 -2.90 -26.73
CA ASP A 698 -13.53 -3.47 -26.35
C ASP A 698 -13.65 -4.98 -26.58
N ARG A 699 -12.78 -5.57 -27.41
CA ARG A 699 -12.85 -7.01 -27.73
C ARG A 699 -12.41 -7.89 -26.57
N GLN A 700 -11.49 -7.37 -25.75
CA GLN A 700 -10.82 -8.09 -24.70
C GLN A 700 -10.51 -7.13 -23.55
N ILE A 701 -11.32 -7.18 -22.49
CA ILE A 701 -11.13 -6.38 -21.28
C ILE A 701 -10.66 -7.30 -20.17
N LYS A 702 -9.52 -6.98 -19.57
CA LYS A 702 -8.96 -7.75 -18.44
C LYS A 702 -9.98 -7.87 -17.30
N GLU A 703 -10.05 -9.04 -16.67
CA GLU A 703 -10.92 -9.25 -15.51
C GLU A 703 -10.63 -8.20 -14.41
N GLY A 704 -11.68 -7.63 -13.84
CA GLY A 704 -11.57 -6.52 -12.88
C GLY A 704 -11.35 -5.14 -13.52
N TYR A 705 -11.20 -5.02 -14.83
CA TYR A 705 -11.11 -3.72 -15.53
C TYR A 705 -12.31 -3.43 -16.43
N THR A 706 -13.43 -4.14 -16.23
CA THR A 706 -14.72 -3.75 -16.81
C THR A 706 -15.34 -2.64 -15.95
N PRO A 707 -15.42 -1.39 -16.45
CA PRO A 707 -16.04 -0.30 -15.71
C PRO A 707 -17.55 -0.53 -15.54
N VAL A 708 -18.07 -0.05 -14.42
CA VAL A 708 -19.49 -0.08 -14.06
C VAL A 708 -19.93 1.33 -13.73
N GLU A 709 -21.05 1.75 -14.32
CA GLU A 709 -21.78 2.96 -13.95
C GLU A 709 -22.86 2.58 -12.91
N VAL A 710 -22.88 3.29 -11.79
CA VAL A 710 -23.83 3.11 -10.70
C VAL A 710 -24.55 4.43 -10.44
N ASN A 711 -25.85 4.43 -10.71
CA ASN A 711 -26.72 5.57 -10.43
C ASN A 711 -27.46 5.30 -9.13
N THR A 712 -27.37 6.24 -8.21
CA THR A 712 -27.96 6.14 -6.87
C THR A 712 -29.29 6.88 -6.77
N LYS A 713 -30.05 6.60 -5.71
CA LYS A 713 -31.38 7.18 -5.49
C LYS A 713 -31.35 8.69 -5.23
N ASP A 714 -30.23 9.22 -4.73
CA ASP A 714 -29.96 10.64 -4.53
C ASP A 714 -29.32 11.32 -5.76
N ASP A 715 -29.48 10.69 -6.94
CA ASP A 715 -29.06 11.19 -8.25
C ASP A 715 -27.53 11.39 -8.41
N ARG A 716 -26.72 10.78 -7.54
CA ARG A 716 -25.26 10.67 -7.76
C ARG A 716 -24.93 9.53 -8.72
N ILE A 717 -23.91 9.76 -9.55
CA ILE A 717 -23.38 8.79 -10.51
C ILE A 717 -21.96 8.44 -10.10
N PHE A 718 -21.68 7.14 -9.97
CA PHE A 718 -20.34 6.62 -9.72
C PHE A 718 -19.91 5.77 -10.90
N ILE A 719 -18.70 6.02 -11.41
CA ILE A 719 -18.07 5.20 -12.44
C ILE A 719 -16.81 4.60 -11.86
N GLY A 720 -16.74 3.27 -11.87
CA GLY A 720 -15.66 2.58 -11.20
C GLY A 720 -15.51 1.13 -11.61
N TYR A 721 -14.41 0.53 -11.19
CA TYR A 721 -14.23 -0.91 -11.27
C TYR A 721 -14.76 -1.56 -10.01
N ASP A 722 -15.56 -2.62 -10.15
CA ASP A 722 -15.99 -3.40 -8.99
C ASP A 722 -14.77 -4.05 -8.30
N ARG A 723 -14.62 -3.77 -7.01
CA ARG A 723 -13.59 -4.30 -6.11
C ARG A 723 -14.19 -5.03 -4.91
N THR A 724 -15.49 -5.27 -4.89
CA THR A 724 -16.21 -5.85 -3.75
C THR A 724 -15.60 -7.18 -3.32
N ALA A 725 -15.29 -8.07 -4.27
CA ALA A 725 -14.66 -9.37 -3.98
C ALA A 725 -13.24 -9.22 -3.40
N LEU A 726 -12.49 -8.19 -3.81
CA LEU A 726 -11.13 -7.92 -3.34
C LEU A 726 -11.11 -7.26 -1.97
N GLN A 727 -12.07 -6.38 -1.69
CA GLN A 727 -12.15 -5.62 -0.44
C GLN A 727 -12.91 -6.35 0.67
N ARG A 728 -13.81 -7.28 0.31
CA ARG A 728 -14.62 -8.08 1.25
C ARG A 728 -15.28 -7.22 2.33
N PRO A 729 -16.09 -6.21 1.95
CA PRO A 729 -16.76 -5.34 2.90
C PRO A 729 -17.81 -6.12 3.72
N GLU A 730 -18.50 -5.42 4.63
CA GLU A 730 -19.72 -5.93 5.25
C GLU A 730 -20.79 -6.28 4.20
N GLN A 731 -21.69 -7.21 4.54
CA GLN A 731 -22.75 -7.62 3.62
C GLN A 731 -23.65 -6.44 3.23
N GLY A 732 -24.03 -6.35 1.95
CA GLY A 732 -24.88 -5.28 1.42
C GLY A 732 -24.13 -4.05 0.89
N LEU A 733 -22.79 -4.04 0.93
CA LEU A 733 -21.98 -2.95 0.36
C LEU A 733 -21.37 -3.34 -0.99
N LEU A 734 -21.49 -2.43 -1.97
CA LEU A 734 -20.71 -2.43 -3.20
C LEU A 734 -19.44 -1.58 -2.97
N VAL A 735 -18.27 -2.09 -3.38
CA VAL A 735 -17.02 -1.30 -3.37
C VAL A 735 -16.57 -1.05 -4.80
N LEU A 736 -16.60 0.21 -5.21
CA LEU A 736 -16.08 0.67 -6.50
C LEU A 736 -14.71 1.33 -6.33
N GLN A 737 -13.77 1.03 -7.22
CA GLN A 737 -12.59 1.86 -7.42
C GLN A 737 -12.91 2.91 -8.47
N ASP A 738 -12.95 4.16 -8.04
CA ASP A 738 -13.22 5.33 -8.88
C ASP A 738 -12.17 5.46 -9.99
N THR A 739 -12.60 5.71 -11.23
CA THR A 739 -11.72 5.71 -12.41
C THR A 739 -10.85 6.97 -12.52
N VAL A 740 -11.08 7.96 -11.66
CA VAL A 740 -10.37 9.25 -11.68
C VAL A 740 -9.39 9.35 -10.52
N SER A 741 -9.91 9.21 -9.31
CA SER A 741 -9.15 9.34 -8.08
C SER A 741 -8.44 8.05 -7.67
N ALA A 742 -8.77 6.92 -8.30
CA ALA A 742 -8.37 5.57 -7.89
C ALA A 742 -8.77 5.22 -6.43
N LYS A 743 -9.60 6.03 -5.77
CA LYS A 743 -10.10 5.79 -4.42
C LYS A 743 -11.17 4.72 -4.41
N LEU A 744 -11.28 4.03 -3.28
CA LEU A 744 -12.36 3.09 -3.04
C LEU A 744 -13.57 3.84 -2.48
N ILE A 745 -14.70 3.67 -3.13
CA ILE A 745 -16.01 4.22 -2.73
C ILE A 745 -16.87 3.04 -2.29
N GLN A 746 -17.45 3.14 -1.10
CA GLN A 746 -18.43 2.16 -0.61
C GLN A 746 -19.84 2.71 -0.80
N ILE A 747 -20.71 1.93 -1.42
CA ILE A 747 -22.09 2.29 -1.73
C ILE A 747 -23.00 1.21 -1.14
N ASN A 748 -23.98 1.61 -0.34
CA ASN A 748 -25.02 0.69 0.10
C ASN A 748 -25.83 0.24 -1.11
N GLN A 749 -25.95 -1.08 -1.33
CA GLN A 749 -26.68 -1.63 -2.47
C GLN A 749 -28.15 -1.22 -2.48
N GLU A 750 -28.74 -0.93 -1.32
CA GLU A 750 -30.11 -0.42 -1.22
C GLU A 750 -30.27 1.00 -1.80
N GLU A 751 -29.20 1.79 -1.87
CA GLU A 751 -29.20 3.13 -2.44
C GLU A 751 -29.01 3.13 -3.97
N ILE A 752 -28.73 1.97 -4.57
CA ILE A 752 -28.50 1.85 -6.01
C ILE A 752 -29.84 1.82 -6.75
N ARG A 753 -30.05 2.78 -7.66
CA ARG A 753 -31.18 2.82 -8.58
C ARG A 753 -30.93 1.94 -9.80
N THR A 754 -29.77 2.06 -10.44
CA THR A 754 -29.36 1.24 -11.59
C THR A 754 -27.86 0.98 -11.59
N SER A 755 -27.45 -0.17 -12.13
CA SER A 755 -26.05 -0.49 -12.40
C SER A 755 -25.90 -1.04 -13.81
N LYS A 756 -24.91 -0.56 -14.57
CA LYS A 756 -24.66 -0.98 -15.95
C LYS A 756 -23.17 -1.13 -16.21
N LYS A 757 -22.79 -2.24 -16.86
CA LYS A 757 -21.42 -2.42 -17.38
C LYS A 757 -21.19 -1.50 -18.58
N LEU A 758 -20.07 -0.79 -18.57
CA LEU A 758 -19.62 0.05 -19.66
C LEU A 758 -18.60 -0.69 -20.54
N ARG A 759 -18.25 -0.07 -21.67
CA ARG A 759 -17.17 -0.47 -22.57
C ARG A 759 -15.80 -0.20 -21.96
N SER A 760 -14.72 -0.61 -22.62
CA SER A 760 -13.37 -0.33 -22.14
C SER A 760 -13.16 1.19 -21.96
N LEU A 761 -12.45 1.59 -20.90
CA LEU A 761 -12.00 2.98 -20.75
C LEU A 761 -10.80 3.30 -21.64
N MET A 762 -10.13 2.27 -22.18
CA MET A 762 -9.05 2.48 -23.13
C MET A 762 -9.64 3.03 -24.44
N PRO A 763 -9.18 4.18 -24.93
CA PRO A 763 -9.81 4.82 -26.07
C PRO A 763 -9.61 4.03 -27.37
N GLN A 764 -10.70 3.77 -28.08
CA GLN A 764 -10.63 3.29 -29.46
C GLN A 764 -10.04 4.39 -30.35
N GLY A 765 -9.14 4.01 -31.26
CA GLY A 765 -8.51 4.94 -32.21
C GLY A 765 -7.32 5.75 -31.65
N LEU A 766 -6.91 5.52 -30.39
CA LEU A 766 -5.77 6.24 -29.77
C LEU A 766 -4.49 6.16 -30.63
N THR A 767 -4.29 5.06 -31.33
CA THR A 767 -3.12 4.81 -32.19
C THR A 767 -3.32 5.16 -33.66
N ASP A 768 -4.48 5.70 -34.07
CA ASP A 768 -4.83 5.88 -35.49
C ASP A 768 -3.90 6.86 -36.23
N ASN A 769 -3.31 7.80 -35.51
CA ASN A 769 -2.38 8.78 -36.04
C ASN A 769 -0.93 8.26 -36.13
N LEU A 770 -0.67 7.01 -35.74
CA LEU A 770 0.63 6.40 -35.91
C LEU A 770 0.76 5.77 -37.30
N SER A 771 1.91 5.98 -37.94
CA SER A 771 2.31 5.15 -39.06
C SER A 771 2.47 3.69 -38.61
N GLU A 772 2.38 2.73 -39.55
CA GLU A 772 2.57 1.32 -39.23
C GLU A 772 3.96 1.04 -38.63
N LYS A 773 4.98 1.84 -38.98
CA LYS A 773 6.32 1.76 -38.41
C LYS A 773 6.36 2.24 -36.96
N GLU A 774 5.72 3.37 -36.66
CA GLU A 774 5.58 3.86 -35.29
C GLU A 774 4.77 2.88 -34.43
N LEU A 775 3.70 2.32 -34.99
CA LEU A 775 2.91 1.30 -34.31
C LEU A 775 3.73 0.04 -34.03
N ALA A 776 4.58 -0.40 -34.96
CA ALA A 776 5.51 -1.51 -34.75
C ALA A 776 6.53 -1.20 -33.64
N HIS A 777 7.03 0.05 -33.53
CA HIS A 777 7.90 0.45 -32.43
C HIS A 777 7.17 0.43 -31.08
N LEU A 778 5.93 0.90 -31.00
CA LEU A 778 5.11 0.86 -29.79
C LEU A 778 4.83 -0.58 -29.35
N VAL A 779 4.39 -1.45 -30.27
CA VAL A 779 4.14 -2.87 -29.98
C VAL A 779 5.43 -3.56 -29.54
N HIS A 780 6.56 -3.26 -30.18
CA HIS A 780 7.85 -3.79 -29.77
C HIS A 780 8.16 -3.42 -28.32
N TYR A 781 8.03 -2.14 -27.95
CA TYR A 781 8.24 -1.70 -26.57
C TYR A 781 7.35 -2.49 -25.58
N LEU A 782 6.04 -2.61 -25.85
CA LEU A 782 5.12 -3.35 -24.98
C LEU A 782 5.49 -4.83 -24.85
N THR A 783 5.90 -5.49 -25.94
CA THR A 783 6.34 -6.90 -25.92
C THR A 783 7.68 -7.11 -25.21
N GLN A 784 8.49 -6.06 -25.06
CA GLN A 784 9.74 -6.11 -24.28
C GLN A 784 9.52 -5.90 -22.78
N LEU A 785 8.37 -5.37 -22.34
CA LEU A 785 8.08 -5.17 -20.92
C LEU A 785 8.07 -6.49 -20.15
N GLY A 786 8.88 -6.56 -19.09
CA GLY A 786 9.00 -7.72 -18.21
C GLY A 786 9.76 -8.90 -18.82
N THR A 787 10.46 -8.67 -19.93
CA THR A 787 11.41 -9.62 -20.55
C THR A 787 12.87 -9.20 -20.35
N GLN A 788 13.09 -7.95 -19.96
CA GLN A 788 14.37 -7.35 -19.56
C GLN A 788 14.28 -7.05 -18.06
#